data_AF-I0KYB8-F1
#
_entry.id   AF-I0KYB8-F1
#
_cell.length_a   1.000
_cell.length_b   1.000
_cell.length_c   1.000
_cell.angle_alpha   90.00
_cell.angle_beta   90.00
_cell.angle_gamma   90.00
#
_symmetry.space_group_name_H-M   'P 1'
#
loop_
_entity.id
_entity.type
_entity.pdbx_description
1 polymer ?
#
loop_
_entity_poly.entity_id
_entity_poly.type
_entity_poly.pdbx_seq_one_letter_code
_entity_poly.pdbx_strand_id
1 'polypeptide(L)'
;MDTPDLPTPMMVPDRLDGFDAVVVGAGPGGAAAAYRLAVLGRRVLLVDRREFPRDKCCGDGLTRSAVRLLADMGVLDELTGAQRVGGVRIRMRGRGARDFHYEDPDGTGYGMVVPRLELDAVLCRRAVRAGAVLWTGARATGLLGGAGGVHGVRIEYEGRRFALRAPAVVAADGASSRLAHQAGLRSPDREWTGFAARGYFTEVADLDELLEIHLPLADVTDRRVLPSYGWVFPVGDGTANVGVGLFDPTHRENVRLLYERFVADLVATDRRFRAARPAGPMTGAPLRLDFDPSRCGVPGLLLVGDAAGLVSPFTGEGISFALESGLLAADRIDAALRHAEAGPVDPAPYARQLAVRQSGYFETGRYSVRRYLLAWRVLDATFDDDRPLFALCRRLALFPDGARAGVLLDPLPAPAPELARDLRRDLLAVGELLAGCVREDWPMFVRLGGVDEDLSTLSLRPSVLLLVAAAVGGREHPLRHALAAAVDLGLLAGLAVDSAREEARPAGPRPTPWGNRFAVLVADYLLARAYEFAAQGGGPVVAEFAEALTVACEGRALELRDGPPSGGGAGGALLAGRAAIAFELPCRLGGRLGGARTPVVNALAAYGREIGAAHTLGEQLRELTGASRWGGSAQPGAVAHDDPRVAGLLGLVAEHAQRARAALRTVPAGPARELLARLATPELSGPVGPGGRVMSLT
;
A
#
# COMPACT_ATOMS: atom_id res chain seq x y z
N MET A 1 -21.51 -6.97 34.91
CA MET A 1 -21.02 -6.50 33.61
C MET A 1 -21.98 -7.06 32.59
N ASP A 2 -22.92 -6.24 32.16
CA ASP A 2 -23.99 -6.70 31.29
C ASP A 2 -23.46 -6.80 29.87
N THR A 3 -23.54 -7.98 29.28
CA THR A 3 -23.26 -8.16 27.85
C THR A 3 -24.28 -7.36 27.06
N PRO A 4 -23.88 -6.42 26.19
CA PRO A 4 -24.84 -5.72 25.35
C PRO A 4 -25.45 -6.74 24.38
N ASP A 5 -26.74 -7.02 24.56
CA ASP A 5 -27.44 -8.05 23.80
C ASP A 5 -27.22 -7.88 22.30
N LEU A 6 -26.91 -8.99 21.63
CA LEU A 6 -27.02 -9.04 20.18
C LEU A 6 -28.50 -8.76 19.84
N PRO A 7 -28.80 -7.83 18.92
CA PRO A 7 -30.19 -7.55 18.56
C PRO A 7 -30.82 -8.85 18.09
N THR A 8 -31.95 -9.22 18.71
CA THR A 8 -32.70 -10.44 18.40
C THR A 8 -32.83 -10.55 16.87
N PRO A 9 -32.45 -11.69 16.26
CA PRO A 9 -32.44 -11.79 14.81
C PRO A 9 -33.82 -11.41 14.28
N MET A 10 -33.88 -10.39 13.41
CA MET A 10 -35.14 -9.92 12.85
C MET A 10 -35.87 -11.12 12.26
N MET A 11 -37.13 -11.31 12.69
CA MET A 11 -37.96 -12.44 12.30
C MET A 11 -37.85 -12.71 10.81
N VAL A 12 -37.70 -14.00 10.46
CA VAL A 12 -37.70 -14.50 9.08
C VAL A 12 -38.82 -13.78 8.32
N PRO A 13 -38.50 -12.97 7.29
CA PRO A 13 -39.53 -12.16 6.64
C PRO A 13 -40.62 -13.04 6.03
N ASP A 14 -41.89 -12.64 6.16
CA ASP A 14 -43.06 -13.39 5.65
C ASP A 14 -42.98 -13.67 4.13
N ARG A 15 -42.09 -12.97 3.42
CA ARG A 15 -41.64 -13.32 2.07
C ARG A 15 -40.12 -13.35 2.00
N LEU A 16 -39.59 -14.48 1.54
CA LEU A 16 -38.17 -14.67 1.22
C LEU A 16 -37.79 -14.13 -0.18
N ASP A 17 -38.71 -13.40 -0.81
CA ASP A 17 -38.66 -12.96 -2.20
C ASP A 17 -38.26 -11.49 -2.31
N GLY A 18 -37.39 -11.19 -3.27
CA GLY A 18 -37.02 -9.81 -3.61
C GLY A 18 -35.84 -9.24 -2.83
N PHE A 19 -34.95 -10.07 -2.29
CA PHE A 19 -33.61 -9.58 -1.91
C PHE A 19 -32.87 -9.10 -3.17
N ASP A 20 -32.29 -7.90 -3.08
CA ASP A 20 -31.48 -7.29 -4.14
C ASP A 20 -30.10 -7.99 -4.21
N ALA A 21 -29.61 -8.47 -3.07
CA ALA A 21 -28.39 -9.27 -2.96
C ALA A 21 -28.46 -10.31 -1.83
N VAL A 22 -27.80 -11.45 -2.02
CA VAL A 22 -27.49 -12.40 -0.93
C VAL A 22 -25.97 -12.48 -0.72
N VAL A 23 -25.52 -12.17 0.48
CA VAL A 23 -24.11 -12.21 0.89
C VAL A 23 -23.85 -13.45 1.74
N VAL A 24 -22.90 -14.28 1.31
CA VAL A 24 -22.65 -15.60 1.89
C VAL A 24 -21.32 -15.64 2.61
N GLY A 25 -21.36 -15.70 3.94
CA GLY A 25 -20.24 -15.64 4.88
C GLY A 25 -20.17 -14.28 5.57
N ALA A 26 -20.40 -14.22 6.89
CA ALA A 26 -20.35 -12.98 7.66
C ALA A 26 -18.98 -12.77 8.33
N GLY A 27 -17.92 -13.01 7.55
CA GLY A 27 -16.59 -12.47 7.86
C GLY A 27 -16.47 -11.00 7.40
N PRO A 28 -15.32 -10.32 7.64
CA PRO A 28 -15.18 -8.88 7.44
C PRO A 28 -15.66 -8.37 6.08
N GLY A 29 -15.28 -9.01 4.97
CA GLY A 29 -15.72 -8.59 3.64
C GLY A 29 -17.21 -8.82 3.34
N GLY A 30 -17.82 -9.86 3.90
CA GLY A 30 -19.26 -10.09 3.77
C GLY A 30 -20.08 -9.13 4.62
N ALA A 31 -19.63 -8.88 5.86
CA ALA A 31 -20.24 -7.88 6.72
C ALA A 31 -20.10 -6.45 6.15
N ALA A 32 -18.95 -6.10 5.57
CA ALA A 32 -18.74 -4.83 4.88
C ALA A 32 -19.62 -4.68 3.63
N ALA A 33 -19.72 -5.73 2.79
CA ALA A 33 -20.61 -5.74 1.63
C ALA A 33 -22.08 -5.56 2.04
N ALA A 34 -22.54 -6.29 3.07
CA ALA A 34 -23.91 -6.20 3.56
C ALA A 34 -24.22 -4.83 4.21
N TYR A 35 -23.29 -4.30 5.03
CA TYR A 35 -23.37 -2.94 5.57
C TYR A 35 -23.53 -1.91 4.46
N ARG A 36 -22.63 -1.92 3.47
CA ARG A 36 -22.61 -0.90 2.43
C ARG A 36 -23.84 -0.96 1.52
N LEU A 37 -24.28 -2.17 1.13
CA LEU A 37 -25.52 -2.35 0.37
C LEU A 37 -26.75 -1.86 1.16
N ALA A 38 -26.83 -2.13 2.47
CA ALA A 38 -27.93 -1.67 3.30
C ALA A 38 -27.92 -0.13 3.49
N VAL A 39 -26.76 0.49 3.68
CA VAL A 39 -26.57 1.96 3.66
C VAL A 39 -27.00 2.58 2.32
N LEU A 40 -26.83 1.86 1.21
CA LEU A 40 -27.30 2.25 -0.13
C LEU A 40 -28.80 1.93 -0.37
N GLY A 41 -29.54 1.53 0.67
CA GLY A 41 -30.98 1.29 0.62
C GLY A 41 -31.40 -0.03 -0.03
N ARG A 42 -30.47 -0.99 -0.21
CA ARG A 42 -30.74 -2.29 -0.83
C ARG A 42 -31.19 -3.32 0.19
N ARG A 43 -32.10 -4.21 -0.21
CA ARG A 43 -32.57 -5.35 0.61
C ARG A 43 -31.55 -6.48 0.53
N VAL A 44 -30.80 -6.66 1.61
CA VAL A 44 -29.73 -7.66 1.70
C VAL A 44 -30.08 -8.77 2.68
N LEU A 45 -29.82 -10.01 2.28
CA LEU A 45 -29.68 -11.13 3.21
C LEU A 45 -28.19 -11.48 3.37
N LEU A 46 -27.66 -11.32 4.57
CA LEU A 46 -26.36 -11.82 5.00
C LEU A 46 -26.53 -13.17 5.70
N VAL A 47 -25.73 -14.18 5.33
CA VAL A 47 -25.80 -15.52 5.96
C VAL A 47 -24.43 -16.00 6.43
N ASP A 48 -24.35 -16.68 7.58
CA ASP A 48 -23.19 -17.47 7.99
C ASP A 48 -23.63 -18.81 8.57
N ARG A 49 -22.81 -19.84 8.37
CA ARG A 49 -23.01 -21.23 8.83
C ARG A 49 -22.67 -21.43 10.32
N ARG A 50 -22.60 -20.35 11.08
CA ARG A 50 -22.16 -20.26 12.47
C ARG A 50 -23.01 -19.23 13.22
N GLU A 51 -23.14 -19.41 14.52
CA GLU A 51 -23.59 -18.35 15.43
C GLU A 51 -22.48 -17.32 15.66
N PHE A 52 -22.84 -16.15 16.17
CA PHE A 52 -21.91 -15.12 16.64
C PHE A 52 -22.11 -14.87 18.14
N PRO A 53 -21.04 -14.48 18.87
CA PRO A 53 -19.67 -14.29 18.42
C PRO A 53 -18.95 -15.62 18.06
N ARG A 54 -18.00 -15.60 17.10
CA ARG A 54 -17.25 -16.80 16.69
C ARG A 54 -15.81 -16.53 16.29
N ASP A 55 -14.88 -17.34 16.82
CA ASP A 55 -13.46 -17.29 16.44
C ASP A 55 -13.21 -17.78 14.99
N LYS A 56 -12.15 -17.26 14.38
CA LYS A 56 -11.51 -17.75 13.15
C LYS A 56 -10.00 -17.59 13.31
N CYS A 57 -9.23 -18.65 13.05
CA CYS A 57 -7.77 -18.60 13.03
C CYS A 57 -7.27 -17.41 12.19
N CYS A 58 -6.55 -16.50 12.86
CA CYS A 58 -6.07 -15.22 12.36
C CYS A 58 -5.02 -14.71 13.35
N GLY A 59 -4.15 -13.78 12.93
CA GLY A 59 -3.24 -13.08 13.85
C GLY A 59 -3.93 -11.98 14.68
N ASP A 60 -5.19 -11.62 14.36
CA ASP A 60 -5.98 -10.52 14.97
C ASP A 60 -5.44 -9.09 14.75
N GLY A 61 -4.20 -8.95 14.27
CA GLY A 61 -3.60 -7.67 13.88
C GLY A 61 -4.32 -7.01 12.69
N LEU A 62 -4.66 -5.74 12.86
CA LEU A 62 -5.28 -4.83 11.90
C LEU A 62 -4.28 -3.74 11.51
N THR A 63 -4.07 -3.56 10.21
CA THR A 63 -3.24 -2.47 9.67
C THR A 63 -3.96 -1.13 9.73
N ARG A 64 -3.20 -0.05 9.51
CA ARG A 64 -3.74 1.31 9.35
C ARG A 64 -4.89 1.36 8.34
N SER A 65 -4.76 0.69 7.19
CA SER A 65 -5.82 0.53 6.18
C SER A 65 -7.09 -0.09 6.75
N ALA A 66 -6.99 -1.17 7.54
CA ALA A 66 -8.15 -1.77 8.17
C ALA A 66 -8.78 -0.83 9.21
N VAL A 67 -7.98 -0.15 10.05
CA VAL A 67 -8.46 0.85 11.03
C VAL A 67 -9.19 2.01 10.34
N ARG A 68 -8.66 2.52 9.23
CA ARG A 68 -9.30 3.55 8.39
C ARG A 68 -10.66 3.08 7.86
N LEU A 69 -10.73 1.90 7.25
CA LEU A 69 -12.00 1.36 6.74
C LEU A 69 -13.03 1.14 7.86
N LEU A 70 -12.59 0.76 9.06
CA LEU A 70 -13.46 0.67 10.25
C LEU A 70 -13.92 2.04 10.77
N ALA A 71 -13.10 3.10 10.60
CA ALA A 71 -13.52 4.48 10.88
C ALA A 71 -14.59 4.95 9.88
N ASP A 72 -14.35 4.76 8.58
CA ASP A 72 -15.29 5.10 7.50
C ASP A 72 -16.61 4.30 7.60
N MET A 73 -16.55 3.08 8.12
CA MET A 73 -17.73 2.27 8.43
C MET A 73 -18.44 2.67 9.74
N GLY A 74 -17.88 3.55 10.58
CA GLY A 74 -18.43 3.92 11.88
C GLY A 74 -18.46 2.75 12.88
N VAL A 75 -17.33 2.04 13.00
CA VAL A 75 -17.18 0.82 13.82
C VAL A 75 -16.25 1.01 15.02
N LEU A 76 -15.29 1.95 14.96
CA LEU A 76 -14.26 2.10 16.01
C LEU A 76 -14.81 2.42 17.40
N ASP A 77 -16.00 3.04 17.50
CA ASP A 77 -16.66 3.36 18.78
C ASP A 77 -17.05 2.08 19.57
N GLU A 78 -17.26 0.96 18.90
CA GLU A 78 -17.50 -0.36 19.54
C GLU A 78 -16.21 -1.13 19.83
N LEU A 79 -15.03 -0.60 19.45
CA LEU A 79 -13.72 -1.24 19.59
C LEU A 79 -12.76 -0.43 20.50
N THR A 80 -13.30 0.44 21.35
CA THR A 80 -12.52 1.37 22.19
C THR A 80 -11.62 0.68 23.23
N GLY A 81 -11.92 -0.57 23.60
CA GLY A 81 -11.11 -1.37 24.53
C GLY A 81 -10.02 -2.22 23.88
N ALA A 82 -9.93 -2.28 22.55
CA ALA A 82 -8.96 -3.12 21.86
C ALA A 82 -7.58 -2.46 21.75
N GLN A 83 -6.51 -3.25 21.85
CA GLN A 83 -5.13 -2.76 21.84
C GLN A 83 -4.82 -1.99 20.55
N ARG A 84 -4.30 -0.76 20.71
CA ARG A 84 -3.70 0.00 19.61
C ARG A 84 -2.23 -0.38 19.46
N VAL A 85 -1.71 -0.35 18.24
CA VAL A 85 -0.29 -0.62 17.96
C VAL A 85 0.30 0.47 17.07
N GLY A 86 1.41 1.04 17.52
CA GLY A 86 2.07 2.19 16.89
C GLY A 86 2.99 1.84 15.72
N GLY A 87 3.02 0.57 15.29
CA GLY A 87 3.90 0.11 14.22
C GLY A 87 4.10 -1.41 14.19
N VAL A 88 5.15 -1.83 13.48
CA VAL A 88 5.57 -3.21 13.30
C VAL A 88 7.02 -3.37 13.76
N ARG A 89 7.33 -4.39 14.57
CA ARG A 89 8.70 -4.76 14.95
C ARG A 89 9.14 -6.00 14.17
N ILE A 90 10.21 -5.88 13.40
CA ILE A 90 10.83 -7.02 12.70
C ILE A 90 12.01 -7.52 13.54
N ARG A 91 11.90 -8.73 14.11
CA ARG A 91 13.02 -9.47 14.70
C ARG A 91 13.69 -10.35 13.66
N MET A 92 14.99 -10.20 13.49
CA MET A 92 15.79 -11.01 12.59
C MET A 92 16.65 -12.02 13.36
N ARG A 93 16.43 -13.33 13.11
CA ARG A 93 17.15 -14.45 13.75
C ARG A 93 18.66 -14.30 13.55
N GLY A 94 19.35 -13.94 14.63
CA GLY A 94 20.81 -13.76 14.65
C GLY A 94 21.32 -12.39 14.21
N ARG A 95 20.48 -11.35 14.09
CA ARG A 95 20.93 -9.95 13.91
C ARG A 95 20.34 -8.94 14.89
N GLY A 96 19.07 -9.05 15.28
CA GLY A 96 18.47 -8.14 16.26
C GLY A 96 16.99 -7.87 16.01
N ALA A 97 16.54 -6.66 16.32
CA ALA A 97 15.19 -6.16 16.10
C ALA A 97 15.23 -4.76 15.48
N ARG A 98 14.21 -4.40 14.69
CA ARG A 98 14.03 -3.08 14.10
C ARG A 98 12.56 -2.71 14.04
N ASP A 99 12.25 -1.48 14.46
CA ASP A 99 10.89 -0.99 14.63
C ASP A 99 10.52 -0.03 13.49
N PHE A 100 9.31 -0.20 12.95
CA PHE A 100 8.77 0.58 11.85
C PHE A 100 7.44 1.19 12.30
N HIS A 101 7.51 2.44 12.76
CA HIS A 101 6.34 3.15 13.27
C HIS A 101 5.40 3.64 12.16
N TYR A 102 4.11 3.66 12.47
CA TYR A 102 3.10 4.30 11.64
C TYR A 102 3.15 5.83 11.80
N GLU A 103 2.75 6.55 10.74
CA GLU A 103 2.64 8.01 10.72
C GLU A 103 1.18 8.41 10.99
N ASP A 104 0.92 9.27 11.97
CA ASP A 104 -0.44 9.74 12.30
C ASP A 104 -0.67 11.25 12.11
N PRO A 105 -0.82 11.73 10.87
CA PRO A 105 -1.28 13.09 10.60
C PRO A 105 -2.81 13.24 10.67
N ASP A 106 -3.57 12.13 10.71
CA ASP A 106 -5.00 12.08 10.42
C ASP A 106 -5.87 11.57 11.58
N GLY A 107 -5.29 11.31 12.77
CA GLY A 107 -5.95 10.68 13.92
C GLY A 107 -6.28 9.19 13.73
N THR A 108 -5.71 8.56 12.70
CA THR A 108 -5.98 7.19 12.23
C THR A 108 -4.69 6.44 11.83
N GLY A 109 -3.53 7.00 12.15
CA GLY A 109 -2.19 6.45 11.87
C GLY A 109 -1.72 5.39 12.86
N TYR A 110 -2.60 4.47 13.24
CA TYR A 110 -2.28 3.35 14.13
C TYR A 110 -2.89 2.05 13.58
N GLY A 111 -2.29 0.92 13.93
CA GLY A 111 -2.92 -0.39 13.78
C GLY A 111 -3.66 -0.78 15.07
N MET A 112 -4.38 -1.89 15.05
CA MET A 112 -5.02 -2.45 16.25
C MET A 112 -4.78 -3.96 16.32
N VAL A 113 -5.06 -4.58 17.46
CA VAL A 113 -5.22 -6.04 17.58
C VAL A 113 -6.61 -6.30 18.15
N VAL A 114 -7.47 -6.95 17.37
CA VAL A 114 -8.89 -7.18 17.71
C VAL A 114 -9.21 -8.66 17.51
N PRO A 115 -9.41 -9.44 18.58
CA PRO A 115 -9.74 -10.86 18.47
C PRO A 115 -10.92 -11.11 17.52
N ARG A 116 -10.79 -12.07 16.60
CA ARG A 116 -11.84 -12.34 15.59
C ARG A 116 -13.22 -12.68 16.17
N LEU A 117 -13.26 -13.15 17.42
CA LEU A 117 -14.48 -13.34 18.22
C LEU A 117 -15.30 -12.05 18.36
N GLU A 118 -14.61 -10.92 18.60
CA GLU A 118 -15.18 -9.58 18.76
C GLU A 118 -15.37 -8.90 17.40
N LEU A 119 -14.32 -8.82 16.59
CA LEU A 119 -14.30 -8.05 15.34
C LEU A 119 -15.44 -8.45 14.38
N ASP A 120 -15.62 -9.74 14.12
CA ASP A 120 -16.66 -10.20 13.21
C ASP A 120 -18.06 -9.97 13.80
N ALA A 121 -18.22 -10.06 15.13
CA ALA A 121 -19.50 -9.82 15.81
C ALA A 121 -19.90 -8.34 15.77
N VAL A 122 -18.95 -7.43 15.98
CA VAL A 122 -19.16 -5.97 15.84
C VAL A 122 -19.55 -5.63 14.40
N LEU A 123 -18.81 -6.17 13.41
CA LEU A 123 -19.11 -5.97 12.00
C LEU A 123 -20.50 -6.51 11.59
N CYS A 124 -20.90 -7.67 12.13
CA CYS A 124 -22.26 -8.20 11.95
C CYS A 124 -23.32 -7.26 12.56
N ARG A 125 -23.13 -6.78 13.79
CA ARG A 125 -24.05 -5.80 14.42
C ARG A 125 -24.15 -4.52 13.58
N ARG A 126 -23.03 -4.01 13.04
CA ARG A 126 -23.01 -2.81 12.20
C ARG A 126 -23.79 -3.02 10.89
N ALA A 127 -23.65 -4.17 10.23
CA ALA A 127 -24.42 -4.51 9.04
C ALA A 127 -25.93 -4.62 9.33
N VAL A 128 -26.32 -5.27 10.44
CA VAL A 128 -27.73 -5.39 10.85
C VAL A 128 -28.34 -4.04 11.21
N ARG A 129 -27.63 -3.19 11.97
CA ARG A 129 -28.09 -1.82 12.29
C ARG A 129 -28.21 -0.91 11.05
N ALA A 130 -27.50 -1.20 9.96
CA ALA A 130 -27.67 -0.51 8.69
C ALA A 130 -28.87 -1.01 7.86
N GLY A 131 -29.51 -2.12 8.25
CA GLY A 131 -30.71 -2.67 7.61
C GLY A 131 -30.54 -4.04 6.93
N ALA A 132 -29.37 -4.69 7.02
CA ALA A 132 -29.20 -6.04 6.48
C ALA A 132 -29.91 -7.09 7.36
N VAL A 133 -30.61 -8.04 6.74
CA VAL A 133 -31.14 -9.22 7.45
C VAL A 133 -30.00 -10.22 7.64
N LEU A 134 -29.79 -10.73 8.85
CA LEU A 134 -28.77 -11.72 9.17
C LEU A 134 -29.40 -13.07 9.54
N TRP A 135 -28.99 -14.15 8.86
CA TRP A 135 -29.23 -15.52 9.31
C TRP A 135 -27.91 -16.18 9.73
N THR A 136 -27.80 -16.47 11.02
CA THR A 136 -26.76 -17.36 11.57
C THR A 136 -27.18 -18.83 11.43
N GLY A 137 -26.24 -19.76 11.60
CA GLY A 137 -26.45 -21.20 11.37
C GLY A 137 -26.79 -21.60 9.92
N ALA A 138 -26.99 -20.63 9.03
CA ALA A 138 -27.48 -20.79 7.66
C ALA A 138 -26.35 -21.16 6.69
N ARG A 139 -26.42 -22.37 6.13
CA ARG A 139 -25.38 -22.94 5.27
C ARG A 139 -25.75 -22.85 3.79
N ALA A 140 -25.04 -22.04 3.02
CA ALA A 140 -25.08 -22.14 1.56
C ALA A 140 -24.60 -23.53 1.10
N THR A 141 -25.45 -24.24 0.34
CA THR A 141 -25.18 -25.59 -0.18
C THR A 141 -24.75 -25.56 -1.64
N GLY A 142 -25.22 -24.58 -2.41
CA GLY A 142 -24.67 -24.24 -3.72
C GLY A 142 -25.44 -23.16 -4.48
N LEU A 143 -24.89 -22.73 -5.61
CA LEU A 143 -25.46 -21.67 -6.46
C LEU A 143 -26.81 -22.07 -7.08
N LEU A 144 -27.56 -21.05 -7.53
CA LEU A 144 -28.65 -21.12 -8.50
C LEU A 144 -28.24 -20.33 -9.74
N GLY A 145 -28.20 -20.98 -10.90
CA GLY A 145 -27.76 -20.36 -12.15
C GLY A 145 -27.64 -21.37 -13.31
N GLY A 146 -27.18 -20.87 -14.45
CA GLY A 146 -26.99 -21.65 -15.68
C GLY A 146 -26.20 -20.85 -16.72
N ALA A 147 -26.44 -21.11 -18.02
CA ALA A 147 -25.73 -20.44 -19.12
C ALA A 147 -25.88 -18.90 -19.14
N GLY A 148 -26.95 -18.36 -18.54
CA GLY A 148 -27.17 -16.91 -18.37
C GLY A 148 -26.54 -16.29 -17.11
N GLY A 149 -25.76 -17.05 -16.33
CA GLY A 149 -25.15 -16.58 -15.07
C GLY A 149 -25.84 -17.09 -13.80
N VAL A 150 -25.47 -16.50 -12.66
CA VAL A 150 -26.00 -16.76 -11.32
C VAL A 150 -27.18 -15.83 -11.03
N HIS A 151 -28.20 -16.34 -10.35
CA HIS A 151 -29.39 -15.57 -9.98
C HIS A 151 -29.89 -15.90 -8.56
N GLY A 152 -28.98 -16.33 -7.68
CA GLY A 152 -29.29 -16.71 -6.30
C GLY A 152 -28.48 -17.89 -5.74
N VAL A 153 -28.92 -18.38 -4.59
CA VAL A 153 -28.22 -19.43 -3.81
C VAL A 153 -29.19 -20.35 -3.08
N ARG A 154 -28.82 -21.63 -2.96
CA ARG A 154 -29.52 -22.61 -2.11
C ARG A 154 -28.92 -22.62 -0.72
N ILE A 155 -29.78 -22.44 0.28
CA ILE A 155 -29.41 -22.37 1.70
C ILE A 155 -30.10 -23.49 2.47
N GLU A 156 -29.39 -24.07 3.43
CA GLU A 156 -29.94 -24.97 4.44
C GLU A 156 -29.91 -24.22 5.78
N TYR A 157 -31.08 -24.01 6.39
CA TYR A 157 -31.29 -23.22 7.61
C TYR A 157 -32.45 -23.85 8.39
N GLU A 158 -32.30 -23.99 9.71
CA GLU A 158 -33.26 -24.71 10.59
C GLU A 158 -33.66 -26.11 10.07
N GLY A 159 -32.71 -26.83 9.44
CA GLY A 159 -32.96 -28.14 8.80
C GLY A 159 -33.80 -28.09 7.51
N ARG A 160 -34.30 -26.91 7.11
CA ARG A 160 -35.08 -26.67 5.89
C ARG A 160 -34.18 -26.18 4.77
N ARG A 161 -34.58 -26.43 3.52
CA ARG A 161 -33.86 -25.97 2.31
C ARG A 161 -34.64 -24.88 1.59
N PHE A 162 -33.95 -23.79 1.31
CA PHE A 162 -34.46 -22.60 0.64
C PHE A 162 -33.70 -22.36 -0.66
N ALA A 163 -34.39 -21.85 -1.69
CA ALA A 163 -33.82 -21.50 -2.99
C ALA A 163 -34.01 -19.99 -3.22
N LEU A 164 -33.13 -19.19 -2.64
CA LEU A 164 -33.27 -17.74 -2.60
C LEU A 164 -32.79 -17.12 -3.90
N ARG A 165 -33.65 -16.33 -4.55
CA ARG A 165 -33.35 -15.60 -5.78
C ARG A 165 -32.97 -14.16 -5.48
N ALA A 166 -31.90 -13.69 -6.10
CA ALA A 166 -31.45 -12.30 -6.06
C ALA A 166 -30.66 -11.98 -7.35
N PRO A 167 -30.71 -10.74 -7.86
CA PRO A 167 -29.87 -10.30 -9.00
C PRO A 167 -28.35 -10.42 -8.74
N ALA A 168 -27.93 -10.36 -7.48
CA ALA A 168 -26.54 -10.46 -7.07
C ALA A 168 -26.33 -11.47 -5.94
N VAL A 169 -25.22 -12.21 -6.02
CA VAL A 169 -24.67 -13.03 -4.93
C VAL A 169 -23.25 -12.56 -4.64
N VAL A 170 -22.91 -12.40 -3.36
CA VAL A 170 -21.53 -12.11 -2.92
C VAL A 170 -21.00 -13.31 -2.15
N ALA A 171 -19.95 -13.95 -2.66
CA ALA A 171 -19.27 -15.04 -1.96
C ALA A 171 -18.14 -14.49 -1.08
N ALA A 172 -18.38 -14.52 0.23
CA ALA A 172 -17.46 -14.19 1.31
C ALA A 172 -17.16 -15.42 2.19
N ASP A 173 -17.40 -16.64 1.70
CA ASP A 173 -17.37 -17.91 2.44
C ASP A 173 -15.95 -18.44 2.75
N GLY A 174 -14.95 -17.57 2.60
CA GLY A 174 -13.58 -17.75 3.08
C GLY A 174 -12.68 -18.60 2.18
N ALA A 175 -11.49 -18.93 2.70
CA ALA A 175 -10.43 -19.57 1.93
C ALA A 175 -10.85 -20.90 1.25
N SER A 176 -11.80 -21.61 1.85
CA SER A 176 -12.38 -22.86 1.36
C SER A 176 -13.68 -22.67 0.57
N SER A 177 -13.87 -21.51 -0.07
CA SER A 177 -15.10 -21.11 -0.75
C SER A 177 -15.69 -22.22 -1.64
N ARG A 178 -16.93 -22.60 -1.34
CA ARG A 178 -17.72 -23.55 -2.12
C ARG A 178 -18.31 -22.88 -3.35
N LEU A 179 -18.70 -21.61 -3.25
CA LEU A 179 -19.32 -20.89 -4.36
C LEU A 179 -18.31 -20.59 -5.48
N ALA A 180 -17.11 -20.13 -5.13
CA ALA A 180 -16.02 -19.93 -6.10
C ALA A 180 -15.59 -21.24 -6.80
N HIS A 181 -15.66 -22.39 -6.10
CA HIS A 181 -15.43 -23.70 -6.71
C HIS A 181 -16.57 -24.10 -7.66
N GLN A 182 -17.83 -23.89 -7.29
CA GLN A 182 -18.98 -24.25 -8.13
C GLN A 182 -19.08 -23.39 -9.39
N ALA A 183 -18.62 -22.13 -9.33
CA ALA A 183 -18.53 -21.24 -10.48
C ALA A 183 -17.29 -21.49 -11.38
N GLY A 184 -16.42 -22.45 -11.05
CA GLY A 184 -15.17 -22.70 -11.79
C GLY A 184 -14.09 -21.61 -11.62
N LEU A 185 -14.33 -20.62 -10.76
CA LEU A 185 -13.49 -19.45 -10.56
C LEU A 185 -12.20 -19.76 -9.79
N ARG A 186 -12.26 -20.68 -8.81
CA ARG A 186 -11.08 -21.07 -8.01
C ARG A 186 -9.91 -21.48 -8.90
N SER A 187 -8.69 -21.06 -8.57
CA SER A 187 -7.49 -21.53 -9.28
C SER A 187 -7.37 -23.07 -9.19
N PRO A 188 -7.05 -23.76 -10.30
CA PRO A 188 -6.76 -25.20 -10.28
C PRO A 188 -5.41 -25.49 -9.61
N ASP A 189 -4.52 -24.51 -9.59
CA ASP A 189 -3.16 -24.63 -9.08
C ASP A 189 -3.12 -24.44 -7.55
N ARG A 190 -2.43 -25.36 -6.88
CA ARG A 190 -2.33 -25.45 -5.43
C ARG A 190 -1.01 -24.90 -4.88
N GLU A 191 -0.08 -24.45 -5.73
CA GLU A 191 1.13 -23.73 -5.32
C GLU A 191 0.80 -22.43 -4.56
N TRP A 192 -0.36 -21.83 -4.86
CA TRP A 192 -0.83 -20.53 -4.35
C TRP A 192 -1.60 -20.59 -3.02
N THR A 193 -1.45 -21.66 -2.24
CA THR A 193 -2.12 -21.82 -0.94
C THR A 193 -1.10 -21.92 0.18
N GLY A 194 -0.96 -20.84 0.96
CA GLY A 194 -0.22 -20.84 2.22
C GLY A 194 -1.03 -21.44 3.36
N PHE A 195 -0.40 -21.60 4.51
CA PHE A 195 -1.01 -22.12 5.74
C PHE A 195 -0.54 -21.30 6.94
N ALA A 196 -1.46 -20.96 7.83
CA ALA A 196 -1.16 -20.32 9.10
C ALA A 196 -1.56 -21.21 10.27
N ALA A 197 -0.82 -21.14 11.38
CA ALA A 197 -1.14 -21.78 12.65
C ALA A 197 -0.95 -20.79 13.80
N ARG A 198 -1.93 -20.69 14.71
CA ARG A 198 -1.92 -19.73 15.83
C ARG A 198 -2.53 -20.28 17.11
N GLY A 199 -2.06 -19.78 18.23
CA GLY A 199 -2.64 -19.95 19.56
C GLY A 199 -2.55 -18.64 20.35
N TYR A 200 -3.29 -18.55 21.45
CA TYR A 200 -3.16 -17.45 22.39
C TYR A 200 -2.28 -17.87 23.57
N PHE A 201 -1.56 -16.93 24.17
CA PHE A 201 -0.79 -17.13 25.40
C PHE A 201 -1.12 -16.02 26.39
N THR A 202 -1.62 -16.38 27.58
CA THR A 202 -1.77 -15.47 28.73
C THR A 202 -0.49 -15.42 29.56
N GLU A 203 -0.41 -14.50 30.53
CA GLU A 203 0.76 -14.33 31.42
C GLU A 203 2.06 -13.96 30.65
N VAL A 204 1.94 -13.29 29.51
CA VAL A 204 3.08 -12.77 28.73
C VAL A 204 3.44 -11.37 29.25
N ALA A 205 4.62 -11.23 29.84
CA ALA A 205 5.10 -9.97 30.41
C ALA A 205 5.66 -9.02 29.33
N ASP A 206 5.79 -7.73 29.66
CA ASP A 206 6.45 -6.68 28.86
C ASP A 206 6.10 -6.68 27.35
N LEU A 207 4.82 -6.84 27.01
CA LEU A 207 4.36 -6.75 25.61
C LEU A 207 4.45 -5.29 25.11
N ASP A 208 5.21 -5.08 24.03
CA ASP A 208 5.29 -3.79 23.34
C ASP A 208 4.01 -3.48 22.55
N GLU A 209 3.67 -2.20 22.36
CA GLU A 209 2.56 -1.74 21.53
C GLU A 209 2.88 -1.80 20.01
N LEU A 210 3.46 -2.91 19.55
CA LEU A 210 3.88 -3.14 18.16
C LEU A 210 3.47 -4.55 17.69
N LEU A 211 3.20 -4.68 16.39
CA LEU A 211 3.03 -5.99 15.76
C LEU A 211 4.40 -6.65 15.59
N GLU A 212 4.76 -7.62 16.44
CA GLU A 212 6.08 -8.26 16.39
C GLU A 212 6.11 -9.45 15.41
N ILE A 213 7.13 -9.49 14.55
CA ILE A 213 7.30 -10.42 13.41
C ILE A 213 8.71 -11.02 13.43
N HIS A 214 8.84 -12.35 13.30
CA HIS A 214 10.10 -13.09 13.51
C HIS A 214 10.57 -13.80 12.23
N LEU A 215 11.74 -13.38 11.70
CA LEU A 215 12.23 -13.73 10.37
C LEU A 215 13.71 -14.18 10.36
N PRO A 216 14.12 -15.11 9.48
CA PRO A 216 13.34 -16.27 9.04
C PRO A 216 13.12 -17.23 10.23
N LEU A 217 12.08 -18.07 10.15
CA LEU A 217 11.95 -19.20 11.07
C LEU A 217 12.92 -20.32 10.73
N ALA A 218 13.11 -21.24 11.68
CA ALA A 218 13.91 -22.44 11.53
C ALA A 218 13.06 -23.70 11.78
N ASP A 219 13.37 -24.79 11.09
CA ASP A 219 12.76 -26.09 11.34
C ASP A 219 13.42 -26.83 12.54
N VAL A 220 12.98 -28.05 12.81
CA VAL A 220 13.53 -28.91 13.87
C VAL A 220 15.00 -29.32 13.65
N THR A 221 15.56 -29.05 12.47
CA THR A 221 16.98 -29.28 12.10
C THR A 221 17.82 -28.00 12.06
N ASP A 222 17.27 -26.88 12.55
CA ASP A 222 17.82 -25.51 12.48
C ASP A 222 18.05 -24.99 11.04
N ARG A 223 17.36 -25.56 10.04
CA ARG A 223 17.38 -25.04 8.67
C ARG A 223 16.37 -23.90 8.53
N ARG A 224 16.78 -22.83 7.86
CA ARG A 224 15.91 -21.67 7.55
C ARG A 224 14.73 -22.11 6.67
N VAL A 225 13.51 -21.92 7.15
CA VAL A 225 12.28 -22.17 6.37
C VAL A 225 11.84 -20.86 5.72
N LEU A 226 11.87 -20.82 4.39
CA LEU A 226 11.37 -19.69 3.58
C LEU A 226 10.63 -20.23 2.36
N PRO A 227 9.45 -19.69 2.01
CA PRO A 227 8.78 -18.51 2.59
C PRO A 227 8.02 -18.76 3.91
N SER A 228 8.46 -18.17 5.03
CA SER A 228 7.75 -18.24 6.32
C SER A 228 8.08 -17.09 7.29
N TYR A 229 7.20 -16.87 8.27
CA TYR A 229 7.37 -15.92 9.38
C TYR A 229 6.68 -16.41 10.66
N GLY A 230 7.17 -15.98 11.82
CA GLY A 230 6.45 -16.05 13.10
C GLY A 230 5.89 -14.68 13.48
N TRP A 231 4.91 -14.63 14.39
CA TRP A 231 4.40 -13.39 14.95
C TRP A 231 4.07 -13.50 16.45
N VAL A 232 4.11 -12.37 17.15
CA VAL A 232 3.65 -12.15 18.52
C VAL A 232 2.92 -10.81 18.57
N PHE A 233 1.59 -10.82 18.60
CA PHE A 233 0.76 -9.61 18.58
C PHE A 233 0.05 -9.41 19.94
N PRO A 234 0.11 -8.22 20.54
CA PRO A 234 -0.44 -7.96 21.88
C PRO A 234 -1.96 -7.77 21.85
N VAL A 235 -2.70 -8.47 22.71
CA VAL A 235 -4.18 -8.30 22.84
C VAL A 235 -4.56 -7.18 23.82
N GLY A 236 -3.64 -6.79 24.71
CA GLY A 236 -3.75 -5.64 25.62
C GLY A 236 -4.04 -5.96 27.10
N ASP A 237 -4.38 -7.22 27.39
CA ASP A 237 -4.71 -7.74 28.73
C ASP A 237 -3.60 -8.62 29.35
N GLY A 238 -2.41 -8.64 28.74
CA GLY A 238 -1.35 -9.62 29.02
C GLY A 238 -1.47 -10.93 28.22
N THR A 239 -2.45 -11.02 27.33
CA THR A 239 -2.53 -12.07 26.30
C THR A 239 -1.79 -11.64 25.03
N ALA A 240 -1.09 -12.58 24.40
CA ALA A 240 -0.56 -12.45 23.03
C ALA A 240 -1.21 -13.45 22.08
N ASN A 241 -1.55 -13.02 20.87
CA ASN A 241 -1.77 -13.93 19.74
C ASN A 241 -0.41 -14.29 19.14
N VAL A 242 -0.06 -15.56 19.14
CA VAL A 242 1.23 -16.08 18.67
C VAL A 242 0.98 -17.09 17.55
N GLY A 243 1.75 -17.00 16.47
CA GLY A 243 1.57 -17.91 15.34
C GLY A 243 2.70 -17.91 14.34
N VAL A 244 2.53 -18.74 13.30
CA VAL A 244 3.42 -18.81 12.15
C VAL A 244 2.62 -18.85 10.86
N GLY A 245 3.14 -18.20 9.82
CA GLY A 245 2.67 -18.32 8.45
C GLY A 245 3.72 -19.02 7.59
N LEU A 246 3.30 -20.03 6.85
CA LEU A 246 4.11 -20.81 5.90
C LEU A 246 3.48 -20.70 4.52
N PHE A 247 4.16 -20.06 3.58
CA PHE A 247 3.67 -19.89 2.20
C PHE A 247 4.30 -20.90 1.22
N ASP A 248 5.06 -21.86 1.73
CA ASP A 248 5.76 -22.86 0.92
C ASP A 248 4.83 -24.03 0.57
N PRO A 249 4.46 -24.22 -0.71
CA PRO A 249 3.57 -25.31 -1.10
C PRO A 249 4.22 -26.70 -0.95
N THR A 250 5.54 -26.79 -0.80
CA THR A 250 6.31 -28.03 -0.66
C THR A 250 6.50 -28.49 0.79
N HIS A 251 6.27 -27.62 1.77
CA HIS A 251 6.47 -27.92 3.20
C HIS A 251 5.19 -27.80 4.07
N ARG A 252 4.02 -27.58 3.44
CA ARG A 252 2.72 -27.29 4.10
C ARG A 252 2.35 -28.17 5.30
N GLU A 253 2.63 -29.47 5.26
CA GLU A 253 2.39 -30.41 6.37
C GLU A 253 3.15 -30.05 7.66
N ASN A 254 4.26 -29.31 7.55
CA ASN A 254 5.11 -28.94 8.67
C ASN A 254 4.67 -27.65 9.38
N VAL A 255 3.59 -26.97 8.97
CA VAL A 255 3.17 -25.69 9.61
C VAL A 255 2.93 -25.82 11.12
N ARG A 256 2.45 -26.98 11.59
CA ARG A 256 2.31 -27.29 13.03
C ARG A 256 3.67 -27.46 13.71
N LEU A 257 4.60 -28.21 13.12
CA LEU A 257 5.94 -28.42 13.67
C LEU A 257 6.74 -27.11 13.70
N LEU A 258 6.53 -26.23 12.71
CA LEU A 258 7.10 -24.89 12.65
C LEU A 258 6.54 -23.99 13.75
N TYR A 259 5.24 -24.07 14.04
CA TYR A 259 4.60 -23.40 15.19
C TYR A 259 5.16 -23.92 16.52
N GLU A 260 5.19 -25.23 16.71
CA GLU A 260 5.68 -25.86 17.94
C GLU A 260 7.17 -25.52 18.18
N ARG A 261 7.99 -25.48 17.12
CA ARG A 261 9.40 -25.04 17.18
C ARG A 261 9.52 -23.55 17.49
N PHE A 262 8.72 -22.69 16.87
CA PHE A 262 8.75 -21.25 17.11
C PHE A 262 8.34 -20.89 18.55
N VAL A 263 7.29 -21.51 19.07
CA VAL A 263 6.87 -21.37 20.49
C VAL A 263 7.96 -21.88 21.44
N ALA A 264 8.61 -23.01 21.14
CA ALA A 264 9.71 -23.50 21.95
C ALA A 264 10.92 -22.55 21.97
N ASP A 265 11.28 -21.96 20.82
CA ASP A 265 12.33 -20.93 20.73
C ASP A 265 11.95 -19.67 21.52
N LEU A 266 10.69 -19.21 21.47
CA LEU A 266 10.20 -18.08 22.27
C LEU A 266 10.32 -18.36 23.78
N VAL A 267 9.78 -19.48 24.27
CA VAL A 267 9.81 -19.84 25.71
C VAL A 267 11.25 -20.03 26.21
N ALA A 268 12.16 -20.53 25.37
CA ALA A 268 13.56 -20.73 25.73
C ALA A 268 14.41 -19.45 25.72
N THR A 269 14.11 -18.48 24.84
CA THR A 269 14.99 -17.33 24.58
C THR A 269 14.42 -15.96 24.97
N ASP A 270 13.10 -15.80 25.01
CA ASP A 270 12.44 -14.55 25.37
C ASP A 270 11.97 -14.57 26.84
N ARG A 271 12.43 -13.57 27.61
CA ARG A 271 12.04 -13.41 29.01
C ARG A 271 10.53 -13.24 29.20
N ARG A 272 9.84 -12.64 28.22
CA ARG A 272 8.40 -12.36 28.24
C ARG A 272 7.56 -13.63 28.32
N PHE A 273 8.07 -14.73 27.77
CA PHE A 273 7.37 -16.02 27.66
C PHE A 273 7.63 -16.98 28.83
N ARG A 274 8.44 -16.61 29.84
CA ARG A 274 8.81 -17.50 30.96
C ARG A 274 7.65 -17.95 31.85
N ALA A 275 6.61 -17.13 31.98
CA ALA A 275 5.39 -17.45 32.72
C ALA A 275 4.21 -17.82 31.79
N ALA A 276 4.39 -17.70 30.48
CA ALA A 276 3.29 -17.68 29.53
C ALA A 276 2.57 -19.04 29.41
N ARG A 277 1.23 -19.01 29.36
CA ARG A 277 0.38 -20.21 29.36
C ARG A 277 -0.47 -20.29 28.10
N PRO A 278 -0.54 -21.43 27.39
CA PRO A 278 -1.44 -21.60 26.26
C PRO A 278 -2.91 -21.41 26.65
N ALA A 279 -3.53 -20.36 26.11
CA ALA A 279 -4.94 -20.04 26.30
C ALA A 279 -5.78 -20.73 25.20
N GLY A 280 -5.91 -22.06 25.34
CA GLY A 280 -6.65 -22.92 24.41
C GLY A 280 -5.78 -23.61 23.34
N PRO A 281 -6.40 -24.36 22.41
CA PRO A 281 -5.68 -25.15 21.42
C PRO A 281 -5.11 -24.29 20.27
N MET A 282 -3.97 -24.70 19.72
CA MET A 282 -3.49 -24.20 18.43
C MET A 282 -4.52 -24.52 17.34
N THR A 283 -4.88 -23.51 16.55
CA THR A 283 -5.75 -23.62 15.38
C THR A 283 -4.99 -23.33 14.10
N GLY A 284 -5.41 -23.90 12.97
CA GLY A 284 -4.77 -23.70 11.67
C GLY A 284 -5.76 -23.41 10.55
N ALA A 285 -5.36 -22.63 9.55
CA ALA A 285 -6.17 -22.28 8.40
C ALA A 285 -5.34 -22.10 7.12
N PRO A 286 -5.89 -22.44 5.93
CA PRO A 286 -5.27 -22.11 4.66
C PRO A 286 -5.42 -20.61 4.35
N LEU A 287 -4.38 -20.01 3.78
CA LEU A 287 -4.35 -18.67 3.23
C LEU A 287 -4.35 -18.78 1.70
N ARG A 288 -5.21 -17.99 1.02
CA ARG A 288 -5.38 -18.06 -0.44
C ARG A 288 -4.65 -16.87 -1.07
N LEU A 289 -3.62 -17.16 -1.85
CA LEU A 289 -2.75 -16.18 -2.50
C LEU A 289 -2.99 -16.13 -4.04
N ASP A 290 -4.06 -16.77 -4.51
CA ASP A 290 -4.39 -16.97 -5.92
C ASP A 290 -5.32 -15.90 -6.52
N PHE A 291 -5.34 -14.68 -5.98
CA PHE A 291 -6.18 -13.62 -6.54
C PHE A 291 -5.85 -13.34 -8.01
N ASP A 292 -6.90 -13.34 -8.81
CA ASP A 292 -6.87 -13.04 -10.24
C ASP A 292 -8.15 -12.26 -10.60
N PRO A 293 -8.05 -11.05 -11.21
CA PRO A 293 -9.21 -10.28 -11.62
C PRO A 293 -10.13 -11.02 -12.59
N SER A 294 -9.59 -11.86 -13.48
CA SER A 294 -10.39 -12.67 -14.41
C SER A 294 -11.22 -13.75 -13.70
N ARG A 295 -10.92 -14.01 -12.42
CA ARG A 295 -11.57 -15.01 -11.57
C ARG A 295 -12.38 -14.40 -10.42
N CYS A 296 -12.48 -13.07 -10.31
CA CYS A 296 -13.16 -12.43 -9.19
C CYS A 296 -14.71 -12.48 -9.27
N GLY A 297 -15.29 -13.02 -10.35
CA GLY A 297 -16.73 -13.21 -10.47
C GLY A 297 -17.18 -13.81 -11.81
N VAL A 298 -18.48 -14.11 -11.89
CA VAL A 298 -19.25 -14.38 -13.13
C VAL A 298 -20.53 -13.52 -13.10
N PRO A 299 -21.29 -13.35 -14.20
CA PRO A 299 -22.54 -12.59 -14.16
C PRO A 299 -23.46 -13.05 -13.01
N GLY A 300 -23.79 -12.12 -12.10
CA GLY A 300 -24.59 -12.34 -10.89
C GLY A 300 -23.85 -12.88 -9.67
N LEU A 301 -22.53 -13.11 -9.72
CA LEU A 301 -21.72 -13.57 -8.59
C LEU A 301 -20.38 -12.83 -8.50
N LEU A 302 -20.15 -12.12 -7.39
CA LEU A 302 -18.86 -11.51 -7.07
C LEU A 302 -18.18 -12.26 -5.90
N LEU A 303 -16.85 -12.38 -5.92
CA LEU A 303 -16.04 -12.95 -4.85
C LEU A 303 -15.34 -11.83 -4.05
N VAL A 304 -15.25 -11.97 -2.72
CA VAL A 304 -14.57 -10.99 -1.82
C VAL A 304 -13.63 -11.68 -0.82
N GLY A 305 -12.61 -10.97 -0.33
CA GLY A 305 -11.64 -11.48 0.66
C GLY A 305 -10.97 -12.80 0.27
N ASP A 306 -10.77 -13.72 1.24
CA ASP A 306 -10.15 -15.03 0.99
C ASP A 306 -10.82 -15.84 -0.15
N ALA A 307 -12.12 -15.63 -0.41
CA ALA A 307 -12.86 -16.38 -1.43
C ALA A 307 -12.35 -16.02 -2.84
N ALA A 308 -12.02 -14.74 -3.04
CA ALA A 308 -11.35 -14.21 -4.23
C ALA A 308 -9.84 -14.47 -4.27
N GLY A 309 -9.23 -14.93 -3.17
CA GLY A 309 -7.78 -15.07 -3.03
C GLY A 309 -7.05 -13.82 -2.54
N LEU A 310 -7.77 -12.88 -1.91
CA LEU A 310 -7.23 -11.61 -1.43
C LEU A 310 -6.60 -11.72 -0.02
N VAL A 311 -5.62 -12.61 0.15
CA VAL A 311 -4.71 -12.62 1.31
C VAL A 311 -3.29 -12.26 0.88
N SER A 312 -2.67 -11.30 1.56
CA SER A 312 -1.32 -10.81 1.25
C SER A 312 -0.31 -11.96 1.15
N PRO A 313 0.45 -12.05 0.06
CA PRO A 313 1.50 -13.03 -0.10
C PRO A 313 2.69 -12.78 0.85
N PHE A 314 2.90 -11.54 1.31
CA PHE A 314 4.09 -11.13 2.07
C PHE A 314 3.87 -11.11 3.59
N THR A 315 2.67 -10.72 4.03
CA THR A 315 2.37 -10.45 5.45
C THR A 315 1.27 -11.35 6.01
N GLY A 316 0.59 -12.14 5.15
CA GLY A 316 -0.60 -12.91 5.53
C GLY A 316 -1.83 -12.07 5.90
N GLU A 317 -1.74 -10.74 5.77
CA GLU A 317 -2.82 -9.80 6.04
C GLU A 317 -3.93 -9.92 4.98
N GLY A 318 -5.19 -9.96 5.40
CA GLY A 318 -6.34 -10.15 4.51
C GLY A 318 -7.64 -9.54 5.02
N ILE A 319 -7.60 -8.75 6.10
CA ILE A 319 -8.77 -8.09 6.67
C ILE A 319 -9.01 -6.76 5.95
N SER A 320 -7.96 -5.98 5.67
CA SER A 320 -8.06 -4.73 4.89
C SER A 320 -8.66 -5.01 3.50
N PHE A 321 -8.06 -5.96 2.77
CA PHE A 321 -8.51 -6.37 1.43
C PHE A 321 -9.89 -7.04 1.44
N ALA A 322 -10.26 -7.75 2.50
CA ALA A 322 -11.62 -8.29 2.64
C ALA A 322 -12.65 -7.16 2.84
N LEU A 323 -12.41 -6.23 3.77
CA LEU A 323 -13.28 -5.08 4.00
C LEU A 323 -13.43 -4.27 2.69
N GLU A 324 -12.32 -3.89 2.06
CA GLU A 324 -12.30 -3.12 0.82
C GLU A 324 -13.07 -3.83 -0.30
N SER A 325 -12.72 -5.07 -0.64
CA SER A 325 -13.42 -5.82 -1.70
C SER A 325 -14.91 -5.99 -1.43
N GLY A 326 -15.31 -6.10 -0.15
CA GLY A 326 -16.70 -6.07 0.28
C GLY A 326 -17.43 -4.75 -0.07
N LEU A 327 -16.83 -3.61 0.30
CA LEU A 327 -17.37 -2.27 -0.01
C LEU A 327 -17.43 -2.03 -1.53
N LEU A 328 -16.42 -2.49 -2.27
CA LEU A 328 -16.37 -2.36 -3.73
C LEU A 328 -17.41 -3.24 -4.45
N ALA A 329 -17.59 -4.48 -4.01
CA ALA A 329 -18.64 -5.35 -4.54
C ALA A 329 -20.02 -4.72 -4.31
N ALA A 330 -20.26 -4.12 -3.13
CA ALA A 330 -21.49 -3.42 -2.81
C ALA A 330 -21.76 -2.22 -3.73
N ASP A 331 -20.77 -1.33 -3.93
CA ASP A 331 -20.91 -0.17 -4.82
C ASP A 331 -21.15 -0.57 -6.29
N ARG A 332 -20.54 -1.67 -6.75
CA ARG A 332 -20.74 -2.20 -8.11
C ARG A 332 -22.11 -2.83 -8.29
N ILE A 333 -22.60 -3.57 -7.29
CA ILE A 333 -23.95 -4.15 -7.28
C ILE A 333 -25.02 -3.04 -7.26
N ASP A 334 -24.89 -2.04 -6.39
CA ASP A 334 -25.84 -0.92 -6.35
C ASP A 334 -25.85 -0.13 -7.67
N ALA A 335 -24.69 0.17 -8.25
CA ALA A 335 -24.61 0.84 -9.55
C ALA A 335 -25.35 0.06 -10.66
N ALA A 336 -25.12 -1.26 -10.76
CA ALA A 336 -25.83 -2.11 -11.71
C ALA A 336 -27.35 -2.09 -11.48
N LEU A 337 -27.78 -2.20 -10.22
CA LEU A 337 -29.18 -2.19 -9.78
C LEU A 337 -29.88 -0.81 -9.87
N ARG A 338 -29.22 0.23 -10.40
CA ARG A 338 -29.87 1.51 -10.77
C ARG A 338 -30.34 1.54 -12.23
N HIS A 339 -29.91 0.59 -13.05
CA HIS A 339 -30.31 0.50 -14.46
C HIS A 339 -31.48 -0.47 -14.62
N ALA A 340 -32.60 0.00 -15.19
CA ALA A 340 -33.90 -0.70 -15.13
C ALA A 340 -33.98 -2.03 -15.92
N GLU A 341 -33.01 -2.32 -16.79
CA GLU A 341 -32.93 -3.56 -17.58
C GLU A 341 -31.91 -4.58 -17.01
N ALA A 342 -31.42 -4.37 -15.79
CA ALA A 342 -30.34 -5.16 -15.21
C ALA A 342 -30.68 -6.66 -15.07
N GLY A 343 -30.07 -7.47 -15.94
CA GLY A 343 -29.84 -8.90 -15.69
C GLY A 343 -28.78 -9.14 -14.60
N PRO A 344 -28.22 -10.36 -14.52
CA PRO A 344 -27.18 -10.69 -13.54
C PRO A 344 -25.98 -9.73 -13.58
N VAL A 345 -25.58 -9.21 -12.43
CA VAL A 345 -24.55 -8.16 -12.30
C VAL A 345 -23.23 -8.56 -13.00
N ASP A 346 -22.79 -7.74 -13.96
CA ASP A 346 -21.52 -7.94 -14.67
C ASP A 346 -20.32 -7.80 -13.71
N PRO A 347 -19.43 -8.81 -13.59
CA PRO A 347 -18.22 -8.71 -12.77
C PRO A 347 -17.13 -7.83 -13.40
N ALA A 348 -17.16 -7.52 -14.70
CA ALA A 348 -16.03 -6.87 -15.36
C ALA A 348 -15.69 -5.44 -14.83
N PRO A 349 -16.65 -4.58 -14.43
CA PRO A 349 -16.36 -3.29 -13.78
C PRO A 349 -15.82 -3.41 -12.36
N TYR A 350 -16.06 -4.53 -11.69
CA TYR A 350 -15.47 -4.88 -10.38
C TYR A 350 -14.05 -5.45 -10.57
N ALA A 351 -13.89 -6.39 -11.52
CA ALA A 351 -12.61 -6.96 -11.92
C ALA A 351 -11.57 -5.89 -12.31
N ARG A 352 -11.96 -4.91 -13.14
CA ARG A 352 -11.06 -3.80 -13.52
C ARG A 352 -10.65 -2.95 -12.32
N GLN A 353 -11.56 -2.69 -11.37
CA GLN A 353 -11.23 -1.90 -10.19
C GLN A 353 -10.27 -2.64 -9.25
N LEU A 354 -10.49 -3.93 -9.01
CA LEU A 354 -9.53 -4.77 -8.27
C LEU A 354 -8.21 -4.96 -9.04
N ALA A 355 -8.21 -4.99 -10.37
CA ALA A 355 -6.98 -5.05 -11.14
C ALA A 355 -6.12 -3.79 -10.93
N VAL A 356 -6.71 -2.60 -11.04
CA VAL A 356 -6.01 -1.32 -10.83
C VAL A 356 -5.50 -1.18 -9.39
N ARG A 357 -6.34 -1.47 -8.38
CA ARG A 357 -5.93 -1.35 -6.96
C ARG A 357 -5.02 -2.47 -6.48
N GLN A 358 -5.29 -3.72 -6.87
CA GLN A 358 -4.76 -4.91 -6.19
C GLN A 358 -3.95 -5.87 -7.06
N SER A 359 -4.15 -5.98 -8.39
CA SER A 359 -3.32 -6.91 -9.19
C SER A 359 -1.82 -6.60 -9.08
N GLY A 360 -1.44 -5.32 -8.98
CA GLY A 360 -0.06 -4.90 -8.72
C GLY A 360 0.58 -5.47 -7.45
N TYR A 361 -0.22 -5.91 -6.47
CA TYR A 361 0.24 -6.54 -5.23
C TYR A 361 -0.01 -8.07 -5.19
N PHE A 362 -0.99 -8.57 -5.94
CA PHE A 362 -1.41 -9.97 -5.90
C PHE A 362 -0.96 -10.84 -7.10
N GLU A 363 -0.85 -10.29 -8.31
CA GLU A 363 -0.10 -10.96 -9.40
C GLU A 363 1.38 -11.02 -9.02
N THR A 364 1.88 -9.93 -8.44
CA THR A 364 3.09 -9.87 -7.62
C THR A 364 3.19 -11.06 -6.66
N GLY A 365 2.11 -11.41 -5.94
CA GLY A 365 2.07 -12.58 -5.07
C GLY A 365 2.28 -13.91 -5.78
N ARG A 366 1.67 -14.08 -6.96
CA ARG A 366 1.85 -15.27 -7.80
C ARG A 366 3.25 -15.36 -8.39
N TYR A 367 3.81 -14.30 -8.97
CA TYR A 367 5.23 -14.32 -9.31
C TYR A 367 6.12 -14.48 -8.07
N SER A 368 5.64 -14.03 -6.90
CA SER A 368 6.35 -14.14 -5.64
C SER A 368 6.36 -15.52 -5.00
N VAL A 369 5.37 -16.44 -5.04
CA VAL A 369 5.63 -17.76 -4.37
C VAL A 369 6.83 -18.50 -5.01
N ARG A 370 7.21 -18.15 -6.24
CA ARG A 370 8.48 -18.55 -6.89
C ARG A 370 9.63 -17.53 -6.72
N ARG A 371 9.37 -16.21 -6.78
CA ARG A 371 10.36 -15.12 -6.62
C ARG A 371 10.46 -14.53 -5.19
N TYR A 372 9.87 -15.15 -4.16
CA TYR A 372 9.74 -14.62 -2.78
C TYR A 372 11.12 -14.42 -2.15
N LEU A 373 12.01 -15.35 -2.49
CA LEU A 373 13.43 -15.29 -2.21
C LEU A 373 14.05 -13.95 -2.60
N LEU A 374 13.56 -13.23 -3.62
CA LEU A 374 14.05 -11.90 -3.97
C LEU A 374 13.62 -10.85 -2.95
N ALA A 375 12.31 -10.67 -2.72
CA ALA A 375 11.80 -9.72 -1.71
C ALA A 375 12.37 -10.02 -0.31
N TRP A 376 12.58 -11.29 0.01
CA TRP A 376 13.13 -11.71 1.30
C TRP A 376 14.65 -11.70 1.38
N ARG A 377 15.36 -11.84 0.25
CA ARG A 377 16.78 -11.45 0.18
C ARG A 377 16.94 -9.94 0.24
N VAL A 378 15.98 -9.13 -0.21
CA VAL A 378 16.00 -7.68 -0.01
C VAL A 378 15.75 -7.33 1.46
N LEU A 379 14.75 -7.92 2.12
CA LEU A 379 14.56 -7.76 3.57
C LEU A 379 15.80 -8.25 4.35
N ASP A 380 16.34 -9.45 4.07
CA ASP A 380 17.54 -9.98 4.74
C ASP A 380 18.82 -9.19 4.39
N ALA A 381 18.99 -8.70 3.16
CA ALA A 381 20.19 -7.97 2.77
C ALA A 381 20.23 -6.52 3.24
N THR A 382 19.05 -5.89 3.39
CA THR A 382 18.91 -4.48 3.75
C THR A 382 18.55 -4.25 5.22
N PHE A 383 18.28 -5.30 6.01
CA PHE A 383 17.78 -5.17 7.39
C PHE A 383 18.57 -4.15 8.24
N ASP A 384 19.90 -4.27 8.22
CA ASP A 384 20.85 -3.49 9.03
C ASP A 384 21.24 -2.12 8.41
N ASP A 385 20.57 -1.67 7.35
CA ASP A 385 21.08 -0.64 6.42
C ASP A 385 20.01 0.38 6.00
N ASP A 386 20.18 1.66 6.36
CA ASP A 386 19.16 2.72 6.22
C ASP A 386 19.26 3.62 4.99
N ARG A 387 20.01 3.17 3.97
CA ARG A 387 20.02 3.79 2.64
C ARG A 387 18.61 4.09 2.11
N PRO A 388 18.39 5.20 1.37
CA PRO A 388 17.05 5.60 0.91
C PRO A 388 16.27 4.53 0.15
N LEU A 389 16.86 3.90 -0.88
CA LEU A 389 16.22 2.79 -1.62
C LEU A 389 15.92 1.60 -0.69
N PHE A 390 16.77 1.35 0.29
CA PHE A 390 16.70 0.17 1.15
C PHE A 390 15.59 0.33 2.19
N ALA A 391 15.55 1.48 2.88
CA ALA A 391 14.45 1.86 3.77
C ALA A 391 13.10 1.84 3.02
N LEU A 392 13.08 2.38 1.80
CA LEU A 392 11.92 2.35 0.91
C LEU A 392 11.49 0.92 0.54
N CYS A 393 12.41 0.06 0.10
CA CYS A 393 12.15 -1.36 -0.19
C CYS A 393 11.57 -2.10 1.03
N ARG A 394 12.07 -1.83 2.25
CA ARG A 394 11.51 -2.40 3.48
C ARG A 394 10.07 -1.92 3.70
N ARG A 395 9.79 -0.61 3.66
CA ARG A 395 8.43 -0.08 3.83
C ARG A 395 7.46 -0.65 2.78
N LEU A 396 7.86 -0.68 1.50
CA LEU A 396 7.06 -1.23 0.40
C LEU A 396 6.73 -2.73 0.54
N ALA A 397 7.63 -3.52 1.14
CA ALA A 397 7.39 -4.94 1.39
C ALA A 397 6.53 -5.19 2.63
N LEU A 398 6.71 -4.40 3.69
CA LEU A 398 6.07 -4.60 5.00
C LEU A 398 4.65 -4.02 5.11
N PHE A 399 4.36 -2.89 4.45
CA PHE A 399 3.08 -2.20 4.61
C PHE A 399 2.15 -2.40 3.40
N PRO A 400 0.88 -2.81 3.56
CA PRO A 400 -0.05 -2.96 2.43
C PRO A 400 -0.43 -1.60 1.81
N ASP A 401 -0.31 -0.52 2.56
CA ASP A 401 -0.48 0.86 2.09
C ASP A 401 0.71 1.34 1.22
N GLY A 402 1.74 0.50 1.06
CA GLY A 402 2.99 0.85 0.38
C GLY A 402 3.81 1.88 1.16
N ALA A 403 4.44 2.80 0.43
CA ALA A 403 4.89 4.06 0.99
C ALA A 403 3.94 5.14 0.44
N ARG A 404 3.33 5.96 1.32
CA ARG A 404 2.58 7.16 0.90
C ARG A 404 3.46 7.97 -0.05
N ALA A 405 2.88 8.55 -1.10
CA ALA A 405 3.65 9.27 -2.13
C ALA A 405 4.56 10.35 -1.52
N GLY A 406 4.13 10.98 -0.42
CA GLY A 406 4.93 11.92 0.40
C GLY A 406 6.35 11.46 0.77
N VAL A 407 6.57 10.15 1.00
CA VAL A 407 7.90 9.60 1.34
C VAL A 407 8.89 9.80 0.19
N LEU A 408 8.42 9.67 -1.06
CA LEU A 408 9.23 9.81 -2.27
C LEU A 408 9.17 11.19 -2.93
N LEU A 409 8.04 11.87 -2.80
CA LEU A 409 7.61 13.00 -3.62
C LEU A 409 7.09 14.10 -2.70
N ASP A 410 7.55 15.34 -2.86
CA ASP A 410 7.04 16.45 -2.05
C ASP A 410 5.58 16.69 -2.46
N PRO A 411 4.66 16.95 -1.52
CA PRO A 411 3.25 17.10 -1.84
C PRO A 411 3.03 18.31 -2.77
N LEU A 412 2.24 18.12 -3.83
CA LEU A 412 1.81 19.24 -4.67
C LEU A 412 0.86 20.16 -3.88
N PRO A 413 1.10 21.48 -3.88
CA PRO A 413 0.17 22.44 -3.29
C PRO A 413 -1.24 22.29 -3.90
N ALA A 414 -2.27 22.24 -3.06
CA ALA A 414 -3.62 21.83 -3.47
C ALA A 414 -4.13 22.52 -4.76
N PRO A 415 -4.38 21.78 -5.87
CA PRO A 415 -4.78 22.35 -7.16
C PRO A 415 -6.27 22.75 -7.22
N ALA A 416 -6.63 23.60 -8.19
CA ALA A 416 -8.03 23.94 -8.45
C ALA A 416 -8.87 22.68 -8.82
N PRO A 417 -10.17 22.59 -8.46
CA PRO A 417 -10.94 21.33 -8.55
C PRO A 417 -11.11 20.70 -9.94
N GLU A 418 -10.91 21.47 -11.01
CA GLU A 418 -10.85 20.98 -12.40
C GLU A 418 -9.50 20.32 -12.68
N LEU A 419 -8.42 21.08 -12.50
CA LEU A 419 -7.04 20.60 -12.62
C LEU A 419 -6.76 19.38 -11.71
N ALA A 420 -7.40 19.32 -10.54
CA ALA A 420 -7.35 18.20 -9.59
C ALA A 420 -8.05 16.91 -10.09
N ARG A 421 -9.01 17.01 -11.00
CA ARG A 421 -9.66 15.86 -11.67
C ARG A 421 -8.87 15.43 -12.90
N ASP A 422 -8.32 16.41 -13.63
CA ASP A 422 -7.55 16.17 -14.84
C ASP A 422 -6.19 15.53 -14.54
N LEU A 423 -5.42 16.12 -13.63
CA LEU A 423 -4.12 15.59 -13.20
C LEU A 423 -4.27 14.20 -12.56
N ARG A 424 -5.35 13.95 -11.82
CA ARG A 424 -5.73 12.62 -11.31
C ARG A 424 -5.90 11.60 -12.43
N ARG A 425 -6.67 11.93 -13.47
CA ARG A 425 -6.89 11.06 -14.64
C ARG A 425 -5.57 10.73 -15.33
N ASP A 426 -4.73 11.74 -15.54
CA ASP A 426 -3.45 11.56 -16.23
C ASP A 426 -2.41 10.83 -15.35
N LEU A 427 -2.38 11.03 -14.03
CA LEU A 427 -1.52 10.28 -13.10
C LEU A 427 -1.94 8.82 -12.93
N LEU A 428 -3.24 8.50 -12.95
CA LEU A 428 -3.71 7.10 -12.93
C LEU A 428 -3.19 6.33 -14.16
N ALA A 429 -3.23 6.94 -15.35
CA ALA A 429 -2.67 6.36 -16.56
C ALA A 429 -1.13 6.19 -16.48
N VAL A 430 -0.42 7.12 -15.84
CA VAL A 430 1.02 6.95 -15.54
C VAL A 430 1.25 5.78 -14.59
N GLY A 431 0.46 5.66 -13.53
CA GLY A 431 0.50 4.54 -12.59
C GLY A 431 0.25 3.19 -13.25
N GLU A 432 -0.70 3.10 -14.19
CA GLU A 432 -0.95 1.90 -14.99
C GLU A 432 0.26 1.51 -15.86
N LEU A 433 0.93 2.47 -16.50
CA LEU A 433 2.15 2.23 -17.28
C LEU A 433 3.33 1.80 -16.40
N LEU A 434 3.55 2.46 -15.26
CA LEU A 434 4.58 2.10 -14.27
C LEU A 434 4.33 0.68 -13.70
N ALA A 435 3.07 0.38 -13.37
CA ALA A 435 2.67 -0.94 -12.92
C ALA A 435 2.86 -2.01 -14.00
N GLY A 436 2.46 -1.76 -15.26
CA GLY A 436 2.70 -2.68 -16.37
C GLY A 436 4.19 -2.92 -16.64
N CYS A 437 5.03 -1.89 -16.41
CA CYS A 437 6.47 -1.94 -16.59
C CYS A 437 7.19 -2.84 -15.58
N VAL A 438 6.93 -2.72 -14.26
CA VAL A 438 7.77 -3.34 -13.22
C VAL A 438 7.17 -4.58 -12.54
N ARG A 439 5.89 -4.90 -12.78
CA ARG A 439 5.13 -5.92 -12.03
C ARG A 439 5.66 -7.34 -12.17
N GLU A 440 6.20 -7.71 -13.34
CA GLU A 440 6.72 -9.06 -13.54
C GLU A 440 8.05 -9.24 -12.78
N ASP A 441 9.04 -8.37 -12.99
CA ASP A 441 10.42 -8.54 -12.51
C ASP A 441 10.74 -7.92 -11.16
N TRP A 442 10.23 -6.71 -10.86
CA TRP A 442 10.49 -6.02 -9.60
C TRP A 442 9.18 -5.63 -8.90
N PRO A 443 8.36 -6.63 -8.52
CA PRO A 443 6.97 -6.45 -8.13
C PRO A 443 6.73 -5.46 -6.98
N MET A 444 7.65 -5.33 -6.01
CA MET A 444 7.50 -4.37 -4.91
C MET A 444 7.52 -2.90 -5.37
N PHE A 445 8.10 -2.62 -6.55
CA PHE A 445 8.16 -1.29 -7.12
C PHE A 445 6.87 -0.86 -7.84
N VAL A 446 5.89 -1.75 -8.02
CA VAL A 446 4.57 -1.36 -8.54
C VAL A 446 3.92 -0.30 -7.63
N ARG A 447 4.17 -0.37 -6.31
CA ARG A 447 3.68 0.61 -5.32
C ARG A 447 4.55 1.88 -5.19
N LEU A 448 5.47 2.13 -6.12
CA LEU A 448 6.09 3.45 -6.30
C LEU A 448 5.21 4.39 -7.13
N GLY A 449 4.51 3.84 -8.13
CA GLY A 449 3.62 4.59 -9.04
C GLY A 449 2.14 4.62 -8.60
N GLY A 450 1.83 4.21 -7.37
CA GLY A 450 0.46 4.15 -6.86
C GLY A 450 -0.11 5.54 -6.58
N VAL A 451 -1.27 5.84 -7.17
CA VAL A 451 -2.05 7.06 -6.85
C VAL A 451 -3.09 6.70 -5.79
N ASP A 452 -3.01 7.34 -4.62
CA ASP A 452 -3.98 7.14 -3.54
C ASP A 452 -5.35 7.74 -3.92
N GLU A 453 -6.46 7.05 -3.60
CA GLU A 453 -7.79 7.45 -4.08
C GLU A 453 -8.36 8.68 -3.34
N ASP A 454 -7.89 8.94 -2.12
CA ASP A 454 -8.23 10.18 -1.41
C ASP A 454 -7.47 11.41 -1.93
N LEU A 455 -6.42 11.18 -2.73
CA LEU A 455 -5.59 12.20 -3.39
C LEU A 455 -4.89 13.15 -2.41
N SER A 456 -4.75 12.73 -1.15
CA SER A 456 -4.04 13.45 -0.08
C SER A 456 -2.59 13.75 -0.42
N THR A 457 -1.97 12.93 -1.29
CA THR A 457 -0.65 13.20 -1.88
C THR A 457 -0.66 12.92 -3.39
N LEU A 458 -0.43 13.96 -4.18
CA LEU A 458 -0.19 13.87 -5.62
C LEU A 458 1.32 13.83 -5.90
N SER A 459 1.76 13.03 -6.87
CA SER A 459 3.18 12.81 -7.19
C SER A 459 3.80 13.98 -7.94
N LEU A 460 4.63 14.79 -7.29
CA LEU A 460 5.29 15.98 -7.87
C LEU A 460 5.98 15.73 -9.22
N ARG A 461 6.86 14.73 -9.30
CA ARG A 461 7.75 14.49 -10.45
C ARG A 461 7.01 14.28 -11.78
N PRO A 462 6.13 13.28 -11.95
CA PRO A 462 5.34 13.14 -13.18
C PRO A 462 4.38 14.31 -13.38
N SER A 463 3.87 14.92 -12.30
CA SER A 463 2.97 16.07 -12.40
C SER A 463 3.63 17.32 -12.98
N VAL A 464 4.92 17.57 -12.74
CA VAL A 464 5.61 18.72 -13.35
C VAL A 464 5.55 18.64 -14.88
N LEU A 465 5.78 17.46 -15.47
CA LEU A 465 5.66 17.27 -16.92
C LEU A 465 4.22 17.48 -17.39
N LEU A 466 3.24 16.86 -16.71
CA LEU A 466 1.82 16.94 -17.08
C LEU A 466 1.27 18.38 -16.96
N LEU A 467 1.63 19.10 -15.90
CA LEU A 467 1.23 20.48 -15.65
C LEU A 467 1.88 21.45 -16.64
N VAL A 468 3.17 21.27 -16.95
CA VAL A 468 3.85 22.09 -17.96
C VAL A 468 3.26 21.83 -19.35
N ALA A 469 3.04 20.57 -19.73
CA ALA A 469 2.37 20.22 -20.98
C ALA A 469 0.97 20.85 -21.06
N ALA A 470 0.17 20.77 -19.99
CA ALA A 470 -1.14 21.42 -19.93
C ALA A 470 -1.05 22.95 -20.05
N ALA A 471 -0.07 23.60 -19.40
CA ALA A 471 0.14 25.05 -19.43
C ALA A 471 0.51 25.60 -20.82
N VAL A 472 1.03 24.77 -21.73
CA VAL A 472 1.34 25.14 -23.12
C VAL A 472 0.47 24.44 -24.17
N GLY A 473 -0.59 23.73 -23.77
CA GLY A 473 -1.60 23.15 -24.69
C GLY A 473 -1.39 21.68 -25.07
N GLY A 474 -0.32 21.03 -24.61
CA GLY A 474 -0.01 19.60 -24.84
C GLY A 474 -0.87 18.61 -24.05
N ARG A 475 -1.97 19.07 -23.46
CA ARG A 475 -2.82 18.32 -22.53
C ARG A 475 -3.32 16.99 -23.10
N GLU A 476 -3.69 16.94 -24.38
CA GLU A 476 -4.18 15.71 -25.01
C GLU A 476 -3.14 15.04 -25.94
N HIS A 477 -1.86 15.41 -25.82
CA HIS A 477 -0.78 14.75 -26.55
C HIS A 477 -0.65 13.26 -26.13
N PRO A 478 -0.57 12.29 -27.06
CA PRO A 478 -0.65 10.87 -26.74
C PRO A 478 0.52 10.38 -25.89
N LEU A 479 1.74 10.86 -26.14
CA LEU A 479 2.95 10.43 -25.42
C LEU A 479 3.09 10.97 -23.99
N ARG A 480 2.15 11.80 -23.49
CA ARG A 480 2.33 12.51 -22.20
C ARG A 480 2.50 11.55 -21.01
N HIS A 481 1.75 10.46 -20.98
CA HIS A 481 1.82 9.47 -19.90
C HIS A 481 3.11 8.64 -19.98
N ALA A 482 3.52 8.25 -21.19
CA ALA A 482 4.78 7.55 -21.43
C ALA A 482 5.99 8.38 -20.97
N LEU A 483 6.06 9.66 -21.35
CA LEU A 483 7.19 10.51 -20.93
C LEU A 483 7.15 10.89 -19.44
N ALA A 484 5.96 11.01 -18.83
CA ALA A 484 5.83 11.15 -17.38
C ALA A 484 6.32 9.89 -16.63
N ALA A 485 5.98 8.68 -17.12
CA ALA A 485 6.50 7.43 -16.59
C ALA A 485 8.04 7.29 -16.78
N ALA A 486 8.57 7.72 -17.92
CA ALA A 486 10.01 7.76 -18.17
C ALA A 486 10.76 8.62 -17.14
N VAL A 487 10.28 9.85 -16.90
CA VAL A 487 10.87 10.76 -15.91
C VAL A 487 10.85 10.15 -14.51
N ASP A 488 9.73 9.57 -14.09
CA ASP A 488 9.61 9.00 -12.74
C ASP A 488 10.52 7.77 -12.55
N LEU A 489 10.59 6.86 -13.54
CA LEU A 489 11.53 5.74 -13.54
C LEU A 489 13.00 6.19 -13.50
N GLY A 490 13.37 7.24 -14.25
CA GLY A 490 14.71 7.82 -14.20
C GLY A 490 15.09 8.38 -12.84
N LEU A 491 14.11 8.86 -12.07
CA LEU A 491 14.32 9.40 -10.72
C LEU A 491 14.38 8.32 -9.65
N LEU A 492 13.63 7.23 -9.83
CA LEU A 492 13.78 6.01 -9.03
C LEU A 492 15.13 5.33 -9.29
N ALA A 493 15.63 5.35 -10.53
CA ALA A 493 16.99 4.92 -10.85
C ALA A 493 18.06 5.79 -10.15
N GLY A 494 17.88 7.11 -10.12
CA GLY A 494 18.76 8.03 -9.38
C GLY A 494 18.85 7.70 -7.88
N LEU A 495 17.71 7.47 -7.22
CA LEU A 495 17.64 7.04 -5.81
C LEU A 495 18.38 5.72 -5.56
N ALA A 496 18.35 4.81 -6.55
CA ALA A 496 19.08 3.54 -6.50
C ALA A 496 20.59 3.73 -6.70
N VAL A 497 21.03 4.60 -7.61
CA VAL A 497 22.46 4.99 -7.75
C VAL A 497 22.97 5.65 -6.46
N ASP A 498 22.19 6.50 -5.82
CA ASP A 498 22.56 7.13 -4.54
C ASP A 498 22.71 6.08 -3.43
N SER A 499 21.80 5.10 -3.40
CA SER A 499 21.90 3.96 -2.50
C SER A 499 23.05 3.00 -2.86
N ALA A 500 23.68 3.11 -4.03
CA ALA A 500 24.90 2.37 -4.34
C ALA A 500 26.17 3.05 -3.76
N ARG A 501 26.07 4.31 -3.30
CA ARG A 501 27.22 5.13 -2.84
C ARG A 501 27.53 5.03 -1.36
N GLU A 502 26.53 4.85 -0.51
CA GLU A 502 26.77 4.71 0.93
C GLU A 502 27.46 3.37 1.20
N GLU A 503 28.78 3.41 1.36
CA GLU A 503 29.57 2.29 1.88
C GLU A 503 29.24 2.07 3.35
N ALA A 504 28.16 1.32 3.59
CA ALA A 504 27.86 0.76 4.89
C ALA A 504 29.05 -0.11 5.35
N ARG A 505 29.88 0.42 6.26
CA ARG A 505 30.79 -0.41 7.06
C ARG A 505 29.94 -1.53 7.67
N PRO A 506 30.26 -2.82 7.45
CA PRO A 506 29.36 -3.92 7.82
C PRO A 506 29.20 -3.98 9.35
N ALA A 507 28.08 -3.45 9.84
CA ALA A 507 27.75 -3.35 11.26
C ALA A 507 27.33 -4.69 11.90
N GLY A 508 27.43 -5.80 11.17
CA GLY A 508 27.02 -7.13 11.60
C GLY A 508 27.98 -8.24 11.12
N PRO A 509 27.98 -9.41 11.79
CA PRO A 509 29.01 -10.45 11.63
C PRO A 509 28.97 -11.23 10.30
N ARG A 510 28.12 -10.86 9.34
CA ARG A 510 28.05 -11.45 8.00
C ARG A 510 27.71 -10.36 6.96
N PRO A 511 28.61 -10.02 6.01
CA PRO A 511 28.26 -9.10 4.93
C PRO A 511 27.21 -9.72 4.01
N THR A 512 26.19 -8.96 3.64
CA THR A 512 25.10 -9.45 2.80
C THR A 512 25.54 -9.41 1.33
N PRO A 513 25.46 -10.51 0.55
CA PRO A 513 26.08 -10.59 -0.77
C PRO A 513 25.36 -9.76 -1.86
N TRP A 514 24.30 -9.04 -1.48
CA TRP A 514 23.42 -8.29 -2.36
C TRP A 514 23.58 -6.77 -2.28
N GLY A 515 24.07 -6.16 -1.19
CA GLY A 515 24.04 -4.70 -0.91
C GLY A 515 24.13 -3.77 -2.14
N ASN A 516 25.33 -3.30 -2.50
CA ASN A 516 25.49 -2.35 -3.62
C ASN A 516 25.10 -3.00 -4.97
N ARG A 517 25.15 -4.33 -5.10
CA ARG A 517 24.74 -5.06 -6.32
C ARG A 517 23.25 -4.93 -6.61
N PHE A 518 22.41 -4.98 -5.58
CA PHE A 518 20.97 -4.77 -5.68
C PHE A 518 20.66 -3.32 -6.06
N ALA A 519 21.33 -2.36 -5.43
CA ALA A 519 21.20 -0.94 -5.77
C ALA A 519 21.54 -0.67 -7.26
N VAL A 520 22.65 -1.21 -7.75
CA VAL A 520 23.06 -1.09 -9.17
C VAL A 520 22.09 -1.81 -10.11
N LEU A 521 21.75 -3.08 -9.85
CA LEU A 521 20.81 -3.83 -10.72
C LEU A 521 19.42 -3.19 -10.81
N VAL A 522 18.96 -2.57 -9.72
CA VAL A 522 17.70 -1.81 -9.71
C VAL A 522 17.84 -0.50 -10.50
N ALA A 523 18.94 0.23 -10.34
CA ALA A 523 19.20 1.44 -11.12
C ALA A 523 19.25 1.15 -12.64
N ASP A 524 20.03 0.14 -13.04
CA ASP A 524 20.20 -0.26 -14.44
C ASP A 524 18.86 -0.67 -15.07
N TYR A 525 18.06 -1.48 -14.36
CA TYR A 525 16.74 -1.91 -14.82
C TYR A 525 15.77 -0.74 -14.98
N LEU A 526 15.62 0.10 -13.95
CA LEU A 526 14.70 1.24 -13.97
C LEU A 526 15.10 2.25 -15.05
N LEU A 527 16.39 2.48 -15.25
CA LEU A 527 16.92 3.34 -16.30
C LEU A 527 16.67 2.77 -17.71
N ALA A 528 16.89 1.47 -17.92
CA ALA A 528 16.58 0.82 -19.20
C ALA A 528 15.09 0.94 -19.55
N ARG A 529 14.20 0.72 -18.58
CA ARG A 529 12.75 0.91 -18.75
C ARG A 529 12.37 2.39 -18.98
N ALA A 530 13.05 3.34 -18.34
CA ALA A 530 12.86 4.77 -18.61
C ALA A 530 13.20 5.12 -20.07
N TYR A 531 14.32 4.60 -20.60
CA TYR A 531 14.69 4.78 -22.01
C TYR A 531 13.69 4.12 -22.98
N GLU A 532 13.10 2.98 -22.63
CA GLU A 532 12.05 2.34 -23.45
C GLU A 532 10.80 3.22 -23.60
N PHE A 533 10.37 3.90 -22.54
CA PHE A 533 9.31 4.91 -22.63
C PHE A 533 9.76 6.18 -23.37
N ALA A 534 10.99 6.66 -23.14
CA ALA A 534 11.54 7.82 -23.85
C ALA A 534 11.67 7.60 -25.37
N ALA A 535 11.98 6.36 -25.79
CA ALA A 535 12.08 5.96 -27.19
C ALA A 535 10.76 6.11 -27.97
N GLN A 536 9.60 6.11 -27.29
CA GLN A 536 8.31 6.39 -27.91
C GLN A 536 8.20 7.85 -28.40
N GLY A 537 9.00 8.77 -27.83
CA GLY A 537 9.21 10.13 -28.32
C GLY A 537 10.23 10.27 -29.45
N GLY A 538 10.85 9.17 -29.88
CA GLY A 538 11.86 9.14 -30.93
C GLY A 538 13.21 9.74 -30.50
N GLY A 539 14.15 9.77 -31.46
CA GLY A 539 15.55 10.17 -31.24
C GLY A 539 15.76 11.48 -30.46
N PRO A 540 15.03 12.58 -30.74
CA PRO A 540 15.20 13.83 -30.00
C PRO A 540 14.87 13.72 -28.50
N VAL A 541 13.85 12.94 -28.13
CA VAL A 541 13.47 12.75 -26.72
C VAL A 541 14.47 11.85 -26.00
N VAL A 542 14.95 10.79 -26.67
CA VAL A 542 16.04 9.95 -26.15
C VAL A 542 17.32 10.75 -25.93
N ALA A 543 17.64 11.67 -26.84
CA ALA A 543 18.81 12.55 -26.71
C ALA A 543 18.69 13.52 -25.52
N GLU A 544 17.52 14.12 -25.27
CA GLU A 544 17.32 14.98 -24.08
C GLU A 544 17.34 14.16 -22.77
N PHE A 545 16.85 12.92 -22.79
CA PHE A 545 16.95 12.02 -21.65
C PHE A 545 18.41 11.65 -21.33
N ALA A 546 19.23 11.41 -22.37
CA ALA A 546 20.65 11.12 -22.25
C ALA A 546 21.50 12.36 -21.84
N GLU A 547 21.13 13.55 -22.30
CA GLU A 547 21.71 14.82 -21.85
C GLU A 547 21.46 15.02 -20.35
N ALA A 548 20.20 14.89 -19.91
CA ALA A 548 19.84 15.04 -18.50
C ALA A 548 20.49 13.98 -17.60
N LEU A 549 20.63 12.74 -18.07
CA LEU A 549 21.38 11.69 -17.37
C LEU A 549 22.87 12.03 -17.26
N THR A 550 23.49 12.51 -18.35
CA THR A 550 24.89 12.94 -18.35
C THR A 550 25.12 14.05 -17.33
N VAL A 551 24.31 15.11 -17.35
CA VAL A 551 24.41 16.25 -16.41
C VAL A 551 24.19 15.80 -14.96
N ALA A 552 23.27 14.86 -14.71
CA ALA A 552 23.07 14.27 -13.38
C ALA A 552 24.32 13.50 -12.93
N CYS A 553 24.86 12.61 -13.76
CA CYS A 553 26.08 11.85 -13.46
C CYS A 553 27.30 12.76 -13.24
N GLU A 554 27.48 13.81 -14.05
CA GLU A 554 28.57 14.78 -13.92
C GLU A 554 28.46 15.58 -12.63
N GLY A 555 27.31 16.19 -12.34
CA GLY A 555 27.11 16.93 -11.08
C GLY A 555 27.28 16.03 -9.86
N ARG A 556 26.82 14.78 -9.94
CA ARG A 556 26.95 13.79 -8.88
C ARG A 556 28.38 13.23 -8.75
N ALA A 557 29.21 13.33 -9.79
CA ALA A 557 30.66 13.08 -9.74
C ALA A 557 31.43 14.27 -9.15
N LEU A 558 31.05 15.50 -9.45
CA LEU A 558 31.56 16.70 -8.77
C LEU A 558 31.31 16.62 -7.25
N GLU A 559 30.14 16.15 -6.82
CA GLU A 559 29.84 15.95 -5.40
C GLU A 559 30.79 14.98 -4.67
N LEU A 560 31.33 13.96 -5.36
CA LEU A 560 32.33 13.04 -4.76
C LEU A 560 33.70 13.69 -4.60
N ARG A 561 34.03 14.70 -5.42
CA ARG A 561 35.33 15.38 -5.43
C ARG A 561 35.34 16.58 -4.47
N ASP A 562 34.26 17.35 -4.49
CA ASP A 562 34.17 18.67 -3.86
C ASP A 562 33.27 18.68 -2.60
N GLY A 563 32.49 17.62 -2.39
CA GLY A 563 31.52 17.50 -1.30
C GLY A 563 30.14 18.12 -1.60
N PRO A 564 29.22 18.12 -0.63
CA PRO A 564 27.95 18.85 -0.74
C PRO A 564 28.19 20.38 -0.78
N PRO A 565 27.27 21.17 -1.38
CA PRO A 565 27.51 22.58 -1.69
C PRO A 565 27.51 23.45 -0.42
N SER A 566 28.70 23.69 0.13
CA SER A 566 28.94 24.41 1.39
C SER A 566 28.84 25.94 1.27
N GLY A 567 27.70 26.44 0.78
CA GLY A 567 27.29 27.84 0.98
C GLY A 567 28.06 28.89 0.17
N GLY A 568 28.08 28.77 -1.16
CA GLY A 568 28.50 29.85 -2.07
C GLY A 568 29.45 29.42 -3.19
N GLY A 569 29.38 30.11 -4.33
CA GLY A 569 30.32 29.97 -5.46
C GLY A 569 30.24 28.63 -6.22
N ALA A 570 30.73 27.55 -5.62
CA ALA A 570 31.00 26.27 -6.31
C ALA A 570 29.74 25.44 -6.62
N GLY A 571 28.62 25.67 -5.93
CA GLY A 571 27.45 24.78 -5.94
C GLY A 571 26.66 24.71 -7.27
N GLY A 572 26.90 25.59 -8.24
CA GLY A 572 26.04 25.74 -9.42
C GLY A 572 25.87 24.47 -10.27
N ALA A 573 26.98 23.82 -10.65
CA ALA A 573 26.95 22.59 -11.44
C ALA A 573 26.39 21.37 -10.66
N LEU A 574 26.60 21.36 -9.34
CA LEU A 574 26.10 20.33 -8.43
C LEU A 574 24.58 20.41 -8.25
N LEU A 575 24.05 21.62 -8.04
CA LEU A 575 22.61 21.90 -8.03
C LEU A 575 21.97 21.58 -9.40
N ALA A 576 22.64 21.91 -10.51
CA ALA A 576 22.18 21.55 -11.85
C ALA A 576 22.08 20.03 -12.04
N GLY A 577 23.09 19.25 -11.62
CA GLY A 577 23.06 17.79 -11.69
C GLY A 577 21.90 17.17 -10.90
N ARG A 578 21.68 17.61 -9.66
CA ARG A 578 20.54 17.15 -8.84
C ARG A 578 19.18 17.61 -9.41
N ALA A 579 19.11 18.74 -10.11
CA ALA A 579 17.89 19.24 -10.74
C ALA A 579 17.58 18.64 -12.14
N ALA A 580 18.57 18.10 -12.85
CA ALA A 580 18.50 17.80 -14.28
C ALA A 580 17.34 16.86 -14.67
N ILE A 581 17.35 15.62 -14.15
CA ILE A 581 16.26 14.65 -14.40
C ILE A 581 14.99 15.05 -13.63
N ALA A 582 15.15 15.63 -12.43
CA ALA A 582 14.07 15.83 -11.47
C ALA A 582 13.07 16.93 -11.86
N PHE A 583 13.58 18.01 -12.47
CA PHE A 583 12.80 19.22 -12.70
C PHE A 583 13.09 19.90 -14.05
N GLU A 584 14.34 19.93 -14.54
CA GLU A 584 14.61 20.50 -15.86
C GLU A 584 13.99 19.65 -16.98
N LEU A 585 14.34 18.36 -17.04
CA LEU A 585 13.88 17.42 -18.07
C LEU A 585 12.35 17.39 -18.21
N PRO A 586 11.54 17.20 -17.13
CA PRO A 586 10.08 17.23 -17.26
C PRO A 586 9.53 18.58 -17.75
N CYS A 587 10.14 19.70 -17.38
CA CYS A 587 9.73 21.02 -17.90
C CYS A 587 10.09 21.19 -19.38
N ARG A 588 11.27 20.73 -19.79
CA ARG A 588 11.75 20.79 -21.19
C ARG A 588 10.87 19.91 -22.10
N LEU A 589 10.64 18.65 -21.70
CA LEU A 589 9.77 17.71 -22.41
C LEU A 589 8.31 18.19 -22.44
N GLY A 590 7.75 18.61 -21.30
CA GLY A 590 6.38 19.14 -21.23
C GLY A 590 6.17 20.35 -22.17
N GLY A 591 7.16 21.25 -22.24
CA GLY A 591 7.14 22.37 -23.17
C GLY A 591 7.09 21.93 -24.65
N ARG A 592 7.90 20.92 -25.02
CA ARG A 592 7.89 20.36 -26.37
C ARG A 592 6.59 19.62 -26.70
N LEU A 593 6.02 18.86 -25.76
CA LEU A 593 4.74 18.14 -25.92
C LEU A 593 3.56 19.07 -26.20
N GLY A 594 3.61 20.32 -25.73
CA GLY A 594 2.64 21.37 -26.09
C GLY A 594 2.96 22.16 -27.36
N GLY A 595 3.99 21.78 -28.13
CA GLY A 595 4.40 22.52 -29.32
C GLY A 595 4.91 23.94 -29.00
N ALA A 596 5.37 24.20 -27.77
CA ALA A 596 5.83 25.52 -27.38
C ALA A 596 7.07 25.94 -28.19
N ARG A 597 7.11 27.22 -28.58
CA ARG A 597 8.26 27.80 -29.29
C ARG A 597 9.52 27.73 -28.43
N THR A 598 10.69 27.53 -29.04
CA THR A 598 11.98 27.34 -28.35
C THR A 598 12.27 28.33 -27.20
N PRO A 599 11.98 29.64 -27.29
CA PRO A 599 12.18 30.55 -26.16
C PRO A 599 11.34 30.21 -24.92
N VAL A 600 10.14 29.66 -25.10
CA VAL A 600 9.25 29.21 -24.02
C VAL A 600 9.75 27.89 -23.44
N VAL A 601 10.22 26.95 -24.28
CA VAL A 601 10.84 25.69 -23.83
C VAL A 601 12.10 25.97 -23.00
N ASN A 602 12.94 26.91 -23.45
CA ASN A 602 14.14 27.33 -22.73
C ASN A 602 13.82 27.99 -21.38
N ALA A 603 12.75 28.79 -21.31
CA ALA A 603 12.28 29.39 -20.06
C ALA A 603 11.66 28.35 -19.10
N LEU A 604 10.97 27.33 -19.63
CA LEU A 604 10.48 26.20 -18.85
C LEU A 604 11.63 25.34 -18.30
N ALA A 605 12.65 25.05 -19.10
CA ALA A 605 13.87 24.38 -18.64
C ALA A 605 14.62 25.19 -17.57
N ALA A 606 14.69 26.52 -17.72
CA ALA A 606 15.24 27.41 -16.69
C ALA A 606 14.42 27.37 -15.40
N TYR A 607 13.08 27.49 -15.48
CA TYR A 607 12.19 27.30 -14.33
C TYR A 607 12.46 25.95 -13.62
N GLY A 608 12.60 24.86 -14.38
CA GLY A 608 12.93 23.53 -13.87
C GLY A 608 14.25 23.50 -13.08
N ARG A 609 15.34 24.06 -13.61
CA ARG A 609 16.62 24.17 -12.87
C ARG A 609 16.48 24.94 -11.57
N GLU A 610 15.80 26.09 -11.60
CA GLU A 610 15.64 26.96 -10.44
C GLU A 610 14.81 26.30 -9.33
N ILE A 611 13.69 25.65 -9.66
CA ILE A 611 12.92 24.90 -8.64
C ILE A 611 13.68 23.69 -8.10
N GLY A 612 14.48 23.01 -8.93
CA GLY A 612 15.29 21.86 -8.50
C GLY A 612 16.44 22.25 -7.57
N ALA A 613 17.06 23.40 -7.81
CA ALA A 613 18.01 24.01 -6.88
C ALA A 613 17.33 24.36 -5.55
N ALA A 614 16.16 25.01 -5.59
CA ALA A 614 15.40 25.37 -4.39
C ALA A 614 14.98 24.13 -3.57
N HIS A 615 14.53 23.04 -4.20
CA HIS A 615 14.21 21.78 -3.52
C HIS A 615 15.46 21.12 -2.93
N THR A 616 16.58 21.09 -3.67
CA THR A 616 17.85 20.50 -3.18
C THR A 616 18.38 21.22 -1.92
N LEU A 617 18.33 22.55 -1.92
CA LEU A 617 18.71 23.37 -0.77
C LEU A 617 17.72 23.22 0.40
N GLY A 618 16.43 23.02 0.09
CA GLY A 618 15.40 22.70 1.08
C GLY A 618 15.60 21.33 1.75
N GLU A 619 16.05 20.31 1.01
CA GLU A 619 16.41 19.00 1.61
C GLU A 619 17.63 19.09 2.51
N GLN A 620 18.68 19.84 2.12
CA GLN A 620 19.83 20.10 3.00
C GLN A 620 19.45 20.86 4.28
N LEU A 621 18.47 21.76 4.20
CA LEU A 621 17.93 22.43 5.38
C LEU A 621 17.18 21.46 6.31
N ARG A 622 16.39 20.52 5.76
CA ARG A 622 15.73 19.43 6.53
C ARG A 622 16.77 18.50 7.19
N GLU A 623 17.82 18.13 6.48
CA GLU A 623 18.93 17.32 7.00
C GLU A 623 19.63 18.01 8.19
N LEU A 624 19.95 19.29 8.06
CA LEU A 624 20.57 20.08 9.14
C LEU A 624 19.68 20.24 10.38
N THR A 625 18.36 20.25 10.23
CA THR A 625 17.40 20.29 11.36
C THR A 625 17.03 18.90 11.90
N GLY A 626 17.64 17.82 11.38
CA GLY A 626 17.39 16.44 11.80
C GLY A 626 16.09 15.81 11.27
N ALA A 627 15.39 16.47 10.35
CA ALA A 627 14.13 16.02 9.79
C ALA A 627 14.32 15.00 8.65
N SER A 628 14.41 13.71 9.00
CA SER A 628 14.57 12.63 8.00
C SER A 628 13.27 12.29 7.27
N ARG A 629 13.29 12.44 5.93
CA ARG A 629 12.20 12.11 5.01
C ARG A 629 11.82 10.62 4.98
N TRP A 630 12.77 9.74 5.28
CA TRP A 630 12.65 8.29 5.04
C TRP A 630 12.28 7.47 6.28
N GLY A 631 12.10 8.14 7.43
CA GLY A 631 11.72 7.49 8.70
C GLY A 631 12.80 6.61 9.33
N GLY A 632 14.05 6.73 8.89
CA GLY A 632 15.21 6.14 9.56
C GLY A 632 15.52 6.86 10.87
N SER A 633 16.19 6.17 11.81
CA SER A 633 16.48 6.69 13.15
C SER A 633 17.61 7.74 13.17
N ALA A 634 17.38 8.90 12.57
CA ALA A 634 18.22 10.07 12.76
C ALA A 634 18.17 10.49 14.23
N GLN A 635 19.30 10.46 14.93
CA GLN A 635 19.38 11.08 16.24
C GLN A 635 19.29 12.61 16.07
N PRO A 636 18.37 13.31 16.75
CA PRO A 636 18.16 14.73 16.54
C PRO A 636 19.36 15.54 17.05
N GLY A 637 20.20 15.99 16.13
CA GLY A 637 21.15 17.06 16.39
C GLY A 637 20.39 18.37 16.58
N ALA A 638 20.35 18.88 17.81
CA ALA A 638 19.64 20.12 18.15
C ALA A 638 20.37 21.37 17.61
N VAL A 639 20.28 21.59 16.29
CA VAL A 639 20.76 22.83 15.65
C VAL A 639 19.76 23.95 15.94
N ALA A 640 20.24 25.04 16.55
CA ALA A 640 19.41 26.18 16.89
C ALA A 640 18.97 26.97 15.64
N HIS A 641 17.80 27.61 15.73
CA HIS A 641 17.21 28.39 14.63
C HIS A 641 18.11 29.58 14.18
N ASP A 642 19.00 30.04 15.06
CA ASP A 642 19.91 31.16 14.81
C ASP A 642 21.25 30.77 14.13
N ASP A 643 21.39 29.53 13.66
CA ASP A 643 22.59 29.10 12.93
C ASP A 643 22.74 29.86 11.59
N PRO A 644 23.86 30.58 11.34
CA PRO A 644 24.05 31.32 10.09
C PRO A 644 23.94 30.48 8.81
N ARG A 645 24.16 29.16 8.90
CA ARG A 645 24.00 28.22 7.78
C ARG A 645 22.54 28.02 7.41
N VAL A 646 21.65 27.97 8.40
CA VAL A 646 20.19 27.91 8.23
C VAL A 646 19.70 29.17 7.52
N ALA A 647 20.11 30.35 8.02
CA ALA A 647 19.77 31.63 7.40
C ALA A 647 20.31 31.77 5.96
N GLY A 648 21.54 31.31 5.70
CA GLY A 648 22.15 31.32 4.37
C GLY A 648 21.41 30.44 3.36
N LEU A 649 21.05 29.21 3.75
CA LEU A 649 20.28 28.30 2.90
C LEU A 649 18.88 28.84 2.59
N LEU A 650 18.19 29.40 3.59
CA LEU A 650 16.88 30.06 3.40
C LEU A 650 16.95 31.19 2.36
N GLY A 651 18.00 32.02 2.41
CA GLY A 651 18.23 33.07 1.42
C GLY A 651 18.40 32.54 0.00
N LEU A 652 19.19 31.47 -0.19
CA LEU A 652 19.40 30.83 -1.50
C LEU A 652 18.12 30.17 -2.03
N VAL A 653 17.33 29.51 -1.17
CA VAL A 653 16.02 28.94 -1.54
C VAL A 653 15.09 30.04 -2.06
N ALA A 654 15.02 31.19 -1.37
CA ALA A 654 14.20 32.32 -1.79
C ALA A 654 14.67 32.95 -3.11
N GLU A 655 15.99 33.05 -3.33
CA GLU A 655 16.57 33.58 -4.57
C GLU A 655 16.23 32.69 -5.80
N HIS A 656 16.42 31.37 -5.66
CA HIS A 656 16.04 30.40 -6.68
C HIS A 656 14.52 30.38 -6.92
N ALA A 657 13.70 30.46 -5.86
CA ALA A 657 12.24 30.60 -5.97
C ALA A 657 11.82 31.85 -6.77
N GLN A 658 12.52 32.97 -6.57
CA GLN A 658 12.29 34.20 -7.33
C GLN A 658 12.69 34.07 -8.80
N ARG A 659 13.83 33.43 -9.11
CA ARG A 659 14.25 33.13 -10.49
C ARG A 659 13.27 32.19 -11.20
N ALA A 660 12.79 31.15 -10.54
CA ALA A 660 11.76 30.25 -11.06
C ALA A 660 10.47 31.01 -11.43
N ARG A 661 9.92 31.81 -10.51
CA ARG A 661 8.73 32.66 -10.76
C ARG A 661 8.96 33.67 -11.89
N ALA A 662 10.19 34.21 -12.02
CA ALA A 662 10.56 35.12 -13.08
C ALA A 662 10.54 34.46 -14.47
N ALA A 663 10.98 33.20 -14.57
CA ALA A 663 11.01 32.42 -15.82
C ALA A 663 9.61 32.02 -16.30
N LEU A 664 8.67 31.71 -15.40
CA LEU A 664 7.27 31.42 -15.75
C LEU A 664 6.53 32.58 -16.45
N ARG A 665 7.09 33.80 -16.47
CA ARG A 665 6.43 34.97 -17.11
C ARG A 665 6.22 34.81 -18.62
N THR A 666 6.99 33.96 -19.29
CA THR A 666 6.83 33.65 -20.73
C THR A 666 5.83 32.54 -21.03
N VAL A 667 5.30 31.86 -20.00
CA VAL A 667 4.28 30.79 -20.13
C VAL A 667 2.88 31.43 -20.15
N PRO A 668 1.89 30.92 -20.90
CA PRO A 668 0.53 31.43 -20.87
C PRO A 668 -0.07 31.51 -19.46
N ALA A 669 -0.95 32.48 -19.21
CA ALA A 669 -1.68 32.60 -17.95
C ALA A 669 -2.81 31.54 -17.85
N GLY A 670 -3.05 31.05 -16.63
CA GLY A 670 -4.09 30.06 -16.34
C GLY A 670 -3.73 29.12 -15.18
N PRO A 671 -4.64 28.23 -14.76
CA PRO A 671 -4.52 27.46 -13.51
C PRO A 671 -3.25 26.60 -13.38
N ALA A 672 -2.76 26.06 -14.50
CA ALA A 672 -1.52 25.28 -14.51
C ALA A 672 -0.28 26.15 -14.24
N ARG A 673 -0.19 27.37 -14.80
CA ARG A 673 0.90 28.32 -14.51
C ARG A 673 0.83 28.83 -13.08
N GLU A 674 -0.37 29.05 -12.53
CA GLU A 674 -0.56 29.46 -11.13
C GLU A 674 -0.07 28.39 -10.15
N LEU A 675 -0.35 27.12 -10.42
CA LEU A 675 0.18 26.01 -9.63
C LEU A 675 1.71 25.87 -9.73
N LEU A 676 2.28 26.03 -10.93
CA LEU A 676 3.74 26.08 -11.10
C LEU A 676 4.37 27.28 -10.35
N ALA A 677 3.70 28.43 -10.30
CA ALA A 677 4.16 29.60 -9.54
C ALA A 677 4.10 29.40 -8.01
N ARG A 678 3.22 28.52 -7.52
CA ARG A 678 3.20 28.05 -6.11
C ARG A 678 4.33 27.06 -5.86
N LEU A 679 4.53 26.06 -6.73
CA LEU A 679 5.63 25.08 -6.65
C LEU A 679 7.03 25.72 -6.67
N ALA A 680 7.17 26.91 -7.24
CA ALA A 680 8.42 27.68 -7.18
C ALA A 680 8.86 28.04 -5.75
N THR A 681 7.93 28.04 -4.79
CA THR A 681 8.23 28.09 -3.34
C THR A 681 8.08 26.68 -2.77
N PRO A 682 9.17 26.01 -2.37
CA PRO A 682 9.07 24.78 -1.59
C PRO A 682 8.30 25.05 -0.30
N GLU A 683 7.34 24.20 0.04
CA GLU A 683 6.71 24.23 1.36
C GLU A 683 7.74 23.75 2.39
N LEU A 684 8.41 24.73 3.03
CA LEU A 684 9.30 24.48 4.15
C LEU A 684 8.44 24.21 5.39
N SER A 685 8.24 22.93 5.66
CA SER A 685 7.78 22.41 6.95
C SER A 685 8.62 23.06 8.07
N GLY A 686 8.00 23.99 8.79
CA GLY A 686 8.57 24.59 9.99
C GLY A 686 8.63 23.57 11.14
N PRO A 687 9.16 23.99 12.30
CA PRO A 687 9.43 23.08 13.40
C PRO A 687 8.18 22.32 13.85
N VAL A 688 8.40 21.07 14.25
CA VAL A 688 7.40 20.26 14.95
C VAL A 688 7.23 20.86 16.34
N GLY A 689 6.06 21.44 16.63
CA GLY A 689 5.74 21.94 17.96
C GLY A 689 5.69 20.82 19.01
N PRO A 690 5.75 21.14 20.32
CA PRO A 690 5.82 20.13 21.40
C PRO A 690 4.63 19.18 21.51
N GLY A 691 3.59 19.35 20.68
CA GLY A 691 2.46 18.42 20.50
C GLY A 691 2.43 17.73 19.12
N GLY A 692 3.57 17.55 18.45
CA GLY A 692 3.70 16.75 17.23
C GLY A 692 3.23 17.40 15.92
N ARG A 693 2.69 18.63 15.95
CA ARG A 693 2.23 19.33 14.75
C ARG A 693 3.35 20.11 14.07
N VAL A 694 3.52 19.89 12.77
CA VAL A 694 4.36 20.73 11.88
C VAL A 694 3.76 22.14 11.81
N MET A 695 4.58 23.17 12.05
CA MET A 695 4.19 24.56 11.79
C MET A 695 4.48 24.93 10.33
N SER A 696 3.67 25.80 9.73
CA SER A 696 4.01 26.39 8.42
C SER A 696 4.93 27.60 8.61
N LEU A 697 5.84 27.84 7.65
CA LEU A 697 6.65 29.06 7.55
C LEU A 697 6.05 30.10 6.57
N THR A 698 4.76 29.97 6.23
CA THR A 698 3.97 30.89 5.39
C THR A 698 3.31 32.01 6.19
#